data_AF-A0A3E0UL27-F1
#
_entry.id   AF-A0A3E0UL27-F1
#
_cell.length_a   1.000
_cell.length_b   1.000
_cell.length_c   1.000
_cell.angle_alpha   90.00
_cell.angle_beta   90.00
_cell.angle_gamma   90.00
#
_symmetry.space_group_name_H-M   'P 1'
#
loop_
_entity.id
_entity.type
_entity.pdbx_description
1 polymer ?
#
loop_
_entity_poly.entity_id
_entity_poly.type
_entity_poly.pdbx_seq_one_letter_code
_entity_poly.pdbx_strand_id
1 'polypeptide(L)'
;MAFSSTAFAADTKADESKWSVNDPQGQFTSTKINVDQGTWMNIDISPDGKTLAFDLLGDIYTMPLSGGKATPLMTDIAWQMQPRFSPDGKHIAYTSDEDGGDNLWIMNADGSGGKAITTETFRLLNSPAWSPDGNYLAGRKHYTGARSLGAGEVWLYHKTGGQGVMLTKRPNQQKDLGEPAFSPDGKYVYFSQDETPGKTFHYSKDSEKGIYKIKRLELETGEIEVILSGRGGAIRPTPSPDGRYLAFISRDDFQSKLYLYDLQSGEQTLVYDDLERDMQETWAIHGVYPTMAWTPDNKHIVFWANGKINKLDIAKKSASVIPFKVEAEKKLQTAVRFEQTIEQDEFDVKMLRDVEISPDGRRAVFEAMGHIYTRSLPNGKPKRLTKQSEHFEYNPSFSRDGKKIVYVTWDDNDLGQIRVASSRGGKGKVITKEPGKYVEPSFSPDGKTVVYRKVSGGFITNPVWGLNPGIYAVSSKGGEPKLVTENGLQPHFGKRNDRVYVVRNGEKTQLARIDLDGQHDTTLYQGKFATEYKVSPDGEHVAFAERFKVFVTPYIERGDVIDTGPKASNLPVKKLSVRAGEGISWGAKSNELYWSLGADLYQTNVSGLFDIADSSKEVDADNKIEPKQTYLGFKHKVDKPSGTVAFVGGKVVTMEGEQVIDNGVVIVEGNTIKAVGAQADVAIPSGAKVVDITGKSIMPGLIDAHAHGPQGLEEIIPQQNWKNYAGLALGVTTIHDPSNDTTEFFAASEMQKAGDIVAARLYSTGTILYGATVAGYTSHVDSLDDAKFHVERLKKAGAFSVKSYNQPRRNQRQQFIQAARELEVMVMPEGGSLLQHNLTMLVDGHTTLEHSIPTEHVYDDIKQLWSASGMAYTPTMGVAYGGIWGENFWYDKTEVWKHPRLSQYVPSEFLDPRSMRRPTAPHHHYNHMNVARVAKEMQDLGVEVNSGGHGQREGLAMHWEMWMMAQGGMSPLQALRTATMSPAITLGLDKQLGSIKAGKLADLMIVDGDITQDIRISDRVTHTMINGRLYDAETMNEVGNYDNKREKFYFEQ
;
A
#
# COMPACT_ATOMS: atom_id res chain seq x y z
N MET A 1 53.88 52.72 3.58
CA MET A 1 52.72 52.22 4.34
C MET A 1 51.72 51.67 3.34
N ALA A 2 51.60 50.35 3.25
CA ALA A 2 50.61 49.69 2.41
C ALA A 2 49.67 48.92 3.35
N PHE A 3 48.40 49.30 3.36
CA PHE A 3 47.37 48.62 4.15
C PHE A 3 46.92 47.36 3.41
N SER A 4 47.10 46.23 4.09
CA SER A 4 46.58 44.92 3.74
C SER A 4 45.07 44.87 4.02
N SER A 5 44.28 44.55 3.01
CA SER A 5 42.87 44.17 3.15
C SER A 5 42.75 42.65 3.13
N THR A 6 42.41 42.08 4.28
CA THR A 6 42.03 40.67 4.44
C THR A 6 40.72 40.37 3.72
N ALA A 7 40.74 39.37 2.83
CA ALA A 7 39.56 38.81 2.18
C ALA A 7 38.75 37.96 3.18
N PHE A 8 37.44 38.22 3.26
CA PHE A 8 36.48 37.28 3.86
C PHE A 8 36.22 36.17 2.83
N ALA A 9 36.61 34.95 3.17
CA ALA A 9 36.17 33.76 2.45
C ALA A 9 34.69 33.53 2.80
N ALA A 10 33.82 33.63 1.80
CA ALA A 10 32.45 33.17 1.91
C ALA A 10 32.46 31.63 1.89
N ASP A 11 31.98 31.02 2.97
CA ASP A 11 31.61 29.60 2.99
C ASP A 11 30.55 29.36 1.92
N THR A 12 30.97 28.73 0.83
CA THR A 12 30.05 28.20 -0.17
C THR A 12 29.44 26.93 0.41
N LYS A 13 28.26 27.05 1.04
CA LYS A 13 27.34 25.91 1.18
C LYS A 13 27.16 25.35 -0.22
N ALA A 14 27.64 24.12 -0.46
CA ALA A 14 27.38 23.41 -1.69
C ALA A 14 25.85 23.35 -1.88
N ASP A 15 25.37 23.98 -2.94
CA ASP A 15 23.97 23.97 -3.34
C ASP A 15 23.63 22.52 -3.68
N GLU A 16 22.84 21.84 -2.84
CA GLU A 16 22.35 20.49 -3.17
C GLU A 16 21.52 20.61 -4.45
N SER A 17 22.00 20.01 -5.54
CA SER A 17 21.33 20.09 -6.84
C SER A 17 19.88 19.60 -6.73
N LYS A 18 18.91 20.44 -7.12
CA LYS A 18 17.48 20.09 -7.20
C LYS A 18 17.29 18.81 -8.02
N TRP A 19 16.49 17.86 -7.52
CA TRP A 19 16.19 16.60 -8.22
C TRP A 19 15.55 16.86 -9.59
N SER A 20 16.03 16.18 -10.63
CA SER A 20 15.49 16.23 -12.00
C SER A 20 14.79 14.92 -12.34
N VAL A 21 13.53 14.99 -12.79
CA VAL A 21 12.80 13.80 -13.28
C VAL A 21 13.44 13.21 -14.54
N ASN A 22 14.05 14.08 -15.36
CA ASN A 22 14.71 13.73 -16.61
C ASN A 22 16.12 13.15 -16.44
N ASP A 23 16.73 13.31 -15.27
CA ASP A 23 18.04 12.77 -14.95
C ASP A 23 18.06 12.12 -13.55
N PRO A 24 17.26 11.06 -13.32
CA PRO A 24 17.24 10.40 -12.03
C PRO A 24 18.47 9.51 -11.87
N GLN A 25 18.96 9.39 -10.64
CA GLN A 25 20.08 8.50 -10.31
C GLN A 25 19.69 7.02 -10.51
N GLY A 26 20.65 6.18 -10.92
CA GLY A 26 20.44 4.74 -11.08
C GLY A 26 21.09 4.15 -12.33
N GLN A 27 20.87 2.85 -12.55
CA GLN A 27 21.27 2.15 -13.77
C GLN A 27 20.11 2.12 -14.76
N PHE A 28 20.42 2.40 -16.02
CA PHE A 28 19.45 2.42 -17.11
C PHE A 28 19.78 1.39 -18.18
N THR A 29 18.72 0.92 -18.82
CA THR A 29 18.76 0.17 -20.07
C THR A 29 17.93 0.92 -21.12
N SER A 30 18.20 0.67 -22.39
CA SER A 30 17.39 1.18 -23.49
C SER A 30 16.62 0.04 -24.14
N THR A 31 15.37 0.30 -24.50
CA THR A 31 14.56 -0.60 -25.32
C THR A 31 14.08 0.10 -26.58
N LYS A 32 13.98 -0.64 -27.68
CA LYS A 32 13.44 -0.12 -28.94
C LYS A 32 11.94 -0.38 -28.96
N ILE A 33 11.18 0.66 -29.25
CA ILE A 33 9.74 0.59 -29.51
C ILE A 33 9.53 0.73 -31.01
N ASN A 34 8.88 -0.25 -31.61
CA ASN A 34 8.58 -0.26 -33.03
C ASN A 34 7.17 -0.77 -33.28
N VAL A 35 6.22 0.15 -33.45
CA VAL A 35 4.79 -0.18 -33.37
C VAL A 35 3.94 0.59 -34.38
N ASP A 36 2.84 -0.04 -34.80
CA ASP A 36 1.73 0.59 -35.53
C ASP A 36 0.39 0.45 -34.77
N GLN A 37 0.46 -0.02 -33.51
CA GLN A 37 -0.61 -0.05 -32.54
C GLN A 37 -0.13 0.60 -31.24
N GLY A 38 -1.02 1.29 -30.55
CA GLY A 38 -0.70 1.98 -29.31
C GLY A 38 -1.86 1.94 -28.32
N THR A 39 -1.54 1.90 -27.04
CA THR A 39 -2.53 1.82 -25.97
C THR A 39 -2.89 3.21 -25.46
N TRP A 40 -4.19 3.54 -25.43
CA TRP A 40 -4.73 4.76 -24.80
C TRP A 40 -4.14 6.09 -25.32
N MET A 41 -4.06 6.26 -26.64
CA MET A 41 -3.44 7.44 -27.26
C MET A 41 -4.39 8.64 -27.32
N ASN A 42 -4.02 9.78 -26.71
CA ASN A 42 -4.75 11.04 -26.92
C ASN A 42 -4.31 11.66 -28.24
N ILE A 43 -5.25 12.30 -28.95
CA ILE A 43 -4.99 12.93 -30.25
C ILE A 43 -5.57 14.35 -30.32
N ASP A 44 -5.00 15.16 -31.22
CA ASP A 44 -5.60 16.41 -31.70
C ASP A 44 -5.21 16.70 -33.16
N ILE A 45 -5.93 17.59 -33.83
CA ILE A 45 -5.69 17.99 -35.24
C ILE A 45 -5.35 19.48 -35.29
N SER A 46 -4.41 19.87 -36.14
CA SER A 46 -4.09 21.27 -36.39
C SER A 46 -5.31 22.04 -36.94
N PRO A 47 -5.45 23.35 -36.65
CA PRO A 47 -6.58 24.14 -37.13
C PRO A 47 -6.73 24.20 -38.66
N ASP A 48 -5.65 23.96 -39.41
CA ASP A 48 -5.69 23.87 -40.87
C ASP A 48 -6.07 22.48 -41.40
N GLY A 49 -6.25 21.50 -40.51
CA GLY A 49 -6.69 20.15 -40.84
C GLY A 49 -5.63 19.26 -41.49
N LYS A 50 -4.34 19.62 -41.44
CA LYS A 50 -3.27 18.90 -42.15
C LYS A 50 -2.40 18.02 -41.26
N THR A 51 -2.22 18.38 -40.00
CA THR A 51 -1.30 17.72 -39.08
C THR A 51 -2.09 17.11 -37.92
N LEU A 52 -1.72 15.89 -37.54
CA LEU A 52 -2.21 15.20 -36.36
C LEU A 52 -1.10 15.19 -35.32
N ALA A 53 -1.44 15.49 -34.06
CA ALA A 53 -0.58 15.28 -32.89
C ALA A 53 -1.17 14.17 -32.01
N PHE A 54 -0.31 13.34 -31.43
CA PHE A 54 -0.74 12.28 -30.51
C PHE A 54 0.34 11.95 -29.48
N ASP A 55 -0.06 11.38 -28.34
CA ASP A 55 0.86 10.81 -27.36
C ASP A 55 0.97 9.29 -27.46
N LEU A 56 2.15 8.76 -27.10
CA LEU A 56 2.42 7.34 -26.94
C LEU A 56 3.59 7.13 -25.98
N LEU A 57 3.40 6.34 -24.92
CA LEU A 57 4.43 6.00 -23.92
C LEU A 57 5.20 7.22 -23.35
N GLY A 58 4.47 8.31 -23.07
CA GLY A 58 5.04 9.52 -22.48
C GLY A 58 5.76 10.45 -23.47
N ASP A 59 5.68 10.18 -24.77
CA ASP A 59 6.24 11.01 -25.82
C ASP A 59 5.11 11.65 -26.66
N ILE A 60 5.38 12.82 -27.25
CA ILE A 60 4.46 13.50 -28.18
C ILE A 60 5.00 13.37 -29.60
N TYR A 61 4.12 12.99 -30.53
CA TYR A 61 4.43 12.81 -31.94
C TYR A 61 3.53 13.66 -32.83
N THR A 62 4.02 13.97 -34.03
CA THR A 62 3.21 14.54 -35.12
C THR A 62 3.34 13.75 -36.41
N MET A 63 2.30 13.80 -37.24
CA MET A 63 2.31 13.26 -38.60
C MET A 63 1.27 13.95 -39.49
N PRO A 64 1.34 13.82 -40.83
CA PRO A 64 0.25 14.23 -41.71
C PRO A 64 -1.07 13.52 -41.36
N LEU A 65 -2.21 14.18 -41.54
CA LEU A 65 -3.53 13.59 -41.31
C LEU A 65 -3.81 12.38 -42.24
N SER A 66 -3.08 12.25 -43.34
CA SER A 66 -3.11 11.05 -44.21
C SER A 66 -2.44 9.81 -43.58
N GLY A 67 -1.72 9.98 -42.47
CA GLY A 67 -0.92 8.94 -41.83
C GLY A 67 0.51 8.85 -42.34
N GLY A 68 1.27 7.92 -41.77
CA GLY A 68 2.67 7.65 -42.13
C GLY A 68 3.58 7.43 -40.92
N LYS A 69 4.89 7.61 -41.13
CA LYS A 69 5.88 7.59 -40.05
C LYS A 69 5.73 8.84 -39.20
N ALA A 70 5.56 8.65 -37.89
CA ALA A 70 5.42 9.72 -36.93
C ALA A 70 6.79 10.37 -36.63
N THR A 71 6.78 11.69 -36.45
CA THR A 71 7.95 12.48 -36.06
C THR A 71 7.84 12.81 -34.57
N PRO A 72 8.81 12.40 -33.74
CA PRO A 72 8.79 12.75 -32.31
C PRO A 72 9.05 14.25 -32.13
N LEU A 73 8.30 14.87 -31.22
CA LEU A 73 8.55 16.25 -30.75
C LEU A 73 9.27 16.27 -29.40
N MET A 74 9.00 15.28 -28.54
CA MET A 74 9.58 15.17 -27.19
C MET A 74 9.75 13.69 -26.83
N THR A 75 10.91 13.30 -26.31
CA THR A 75 11.28 11.90 -26.04
C THR A 75 12.03 11.71 -24.72
N ASP A 76 11.75 12.57 -23.75
CA ASP A 76 12.46 12.58 -22.47
C ASP A 76 11.97 11.45 -21.53
N ILE A 77 12.55 11.37 -20.32
CA ILE A 77 12.08 10.44 -19.28
C ILE A 77 10.78 10.97 -18.65
N ALA A 78 10.66 12.29 -18.54
CA ALA A 78 9.43 12.98 -18.16
C ALA A 78 8.28 12.55 -19.08
N TRP A 79 7.12 12.36 -18.47
CA TRP A 79 5.98 11.72 -19.08
C TRP A 79 5.01 12.76 -19.65
N GLN A 80 4.98 12.85 -20.99
CA GLN A 80 4.22 13.82 -21.75
C GLN A 80 2.93 13.20 -22.29
N MET A 81 1.80 13.91 -22.15
CA MET A 81 0.51 13.41 -22.63
C MET A 81 -0.46 14.54 -23.02
N GLN A 82 -1.56 14.16 -23.68
CA GLN A 82 -2.71 14.99 -24.00
C GLN A 82 -2.37 16.24 -24.83
N PRO A 83 -1.67 16.11 -25.98
CA PRO A 83 -1.31 17.25 -26.81
C PRO A 83 -2.55 17.93 -27.41
N ARG A 84 -2.61 19.26 -27.37
CA ARG A 84 -3.70 20.08 -27.92
C ARG A 84 -3.17 21.28 -28.69
N PHE A 85 -3.54 21.42 -29.97
CA PHE A 85 -3.14 22.57 -30.77
C PHE A 85 -3.83 23.85 -30.29
N SER A 86 -3.10 24.97 -30.30
CA SER A 86 -3.69 26.29 -30.14
C SER A 86 -4.60 26.62 -31.33
N PRO A 87 -5.61 27.49 -31.18
CA PRO A 87 -6.51 27.87 -32.28
C PRO A 87 -5.81 28.48 -33.50
N ASP A 88 -4.63 29.08 -33.30
CA ASP A 88 -3.78 29.63 -34.37
C ASP A 88 -2.75 28.63 -34.95
N GLY A 89 -2.68 27.41 -34.39
CA GLY A 89 -1.80 26.33 -34.82
C GLY A 89 -0.32 26.52 -34.51
N LYS A 90 0.06 27.59 -33.79
CA LYS A 90 1.47 27.89 -33.51
C LYS A 90 2.05 27.17 -32.32
N HIS A 91 1.19 26.71 -31.40
CA HIS A 91 1.60 26.09 -30.16
C HIS A 91 0.85 24.78 -29.92
N ILE A 92 1.43 23.94 -29.07
CA ILE A 92 0.80 22.73 -28.53
C ILE A 92 0.82 22.85 -27.01
N ALA A 93 -0.36 22.73 -26.38
CA ALA A 93 -0.48 22.55 -24.95
C ALA A 93 -0.46 21.06 -24.60
N TYR A 94 0.11 20.69 -23.48
CA TYR A 94 0.23 19.28 -23.05
C TYR A 94 0.36 19.19 -21.53
N THR A 95 0.21 17.97 -21.01
CA THR A 95 0.49 17.64 -19.60
C THR A 95 1.89 17.04 -19.49
N SER A 96 2.67 17.46 -18.49
CA SER A 96 4.02 16.95 -18.21
C SER A 96 4.25 16.76 -16.71
N ASP A 97 4.98 15.71 -16.32
CA ASP A 97 5.47 15.47 -14.95
C ASP A 97 6.92 15.97 -14.72
N GLU A 98 7.50 16.73 -15.66
CA GLU A 98 8.92 17.14 -15.67
C GLU A 98 9.38 17.86 -14.39
N ASP A 99 8.52 18.70 -13.81
CA ASP A 99 8.78 19.42 -12.54
C ASP A 99 8.43 18.59 -11.29
N GLY A 100 8.13 17.31 -11.45
CA GLY A 100 7.80 16.34 -10.41
C GLY A 100 6.32 15.96 -10.38
N GLY A 101 5.39 16.91 -10.51
CA GLY A 101 3.95 16.62 -10.57
C GLY A 101 3.34 17.07 -11.90
N ASP A 102 2.23 16.45 -12.31
CA ASP A 102 1.51 16.81 -13.54
C ASP A 102 1.16 18.30 -13.54
N ASN A 103 1.60 19.01 -14.57
CA ASN A 103 1.30 20.41 -14.82
C ASN A 103 0.92 20.63 -16.28
N LEU A 104 0.31 21.78 -16.59
CA LEU A 104 0.06 22.20 -17.97
C LEU A 104 1.27 22.92 -18.53
N TRP A 105 1.65 22.55 -19.74
CA TRP A 105 2.80 23.08 -20.47
C TRP A 105 2.37 23.55 -21.85
N ILE A 106 3.17 24.44 -22.43
CA ILE A 106 3.06 24.87 -23.82
C ILE A 106 4.43 24.75 -24.49
N MET A 107 4.45 24.27 -25.73
CA MET A 107 5.60 24.32 -26.64
C MET A 107 5.19 24.91 -28.00
N ASN A 108 6.17 25.30 -28.81
CA ASN A 108 5.93 25.60 -30.22
C ASN A 108 5.47 24.33 -30.95
N ALA A 109 4.73 24.50 -32.06
CA ALA A 109 4.22 23.37 -32.85
C ALA A 109 5.33 22.47 -33.45
N ASP A 110 6.59 22.93 -33.48
CA ASP A 110 7.76 22.15 -33.89
C ASP A 110 8.45 21.40 -32.73
N GLY A 111 7.91 21.48 -31.51
CA GLY A 111 8.44 20.86 -30.30
C GLY A 111 9.40 21.74 -29.49
N SER A 112 9.81 22.90 -29.99
CA SER A 112 10.77 23.76 -29.30
C SER A 112 10.11 24.66 -28.23
N GLY A 113 10.92 25.16 -27.29
CA GLY A 113 10.49 26.23 -26.36
C GLY A 113 9.45 25.80 -25.32
N GLY A 114 9.47 24.52 -24.91
CA GLY A 114 8.60 23.99 -23.86
C GLY A 114 8.69 24.80 -22.55
N LYS A 115 7.54 25.15 -21.98
CA LYS A 115 7.43 25.93 -20.74
C LYS A 115 6.20 25.54 -19.93
N ALA A 116 6.39 25.36 -18.62
CA ALA A 116 5.32 25.21 -17.66
C ALA A 116 4.44 26.47 -17.59
N ILE A 117 3.12 26.29 -17.65
CA ILE A 117 2.11 27.34 -17.44
C ILE A 117 1.63 27.32 -16.00
N THR A 118 1.68 26.15 -15.37
CA THR A 118 1.31 25.95 -13.96
C THR A 118 2.47 25.33 -13.19
N THR A 119 2.49 25.55 -11.89
CA THR A 119 3.60 25.13 -11.01
C THR A 119 3.09 24.45 -9.74
N GLU A 120 2.11 23.56 -9.88
CA GLU A 120 1.59 22.77 -8.76
C GLU A 120 2.68 21.83 -8.24
N THR A 121 2.90 21.85 -6.93
CA THR A 121 3.96 21.06 -6.25
C THR A 121 3.41 19.89 -5.42
N PHE A 122 2.10 19.66 -5.47
CA PHE A 122 1.41 18.59 -4.76
C PHE A 122 0.11 18.17 -5.44
N ARG A 123 -0.60 19.13 -6.05
CA ARG A 123 -1.77 18.85 -6.90
C ARG A 123 -1.29 18.36 -8.26
N LEU A 124 -2.14 17.59 -8.92
CA LEU A 124 -1.91 17.12 -10.29
C LEU A 124 -2.84 17.89 -11.21
N LEU A 125 -2.31 18.52 -12.26
CA LEU A 125 -3.06 19.31 -13.22
C LEU A 125 -2.88 18.73 -14.63
N ASN A 126 -3.98 18.38 -15.29
CA ASN A 126 -3.94 17.74 -16.60
C ASN A 126 -5.17 18.12 -17.47
N SER A 127 -5.33 17.44 -18.60
CA SER A 127 -6.44 17.62 -19.55
C SER A 127 -6.55 19.06 -20.07
N PRO A 128 -5.50 19.61 -20.71
CA PRO A 128 -5.54 20.98 -21.24
C PRO A 128 -6.63 21.14 -22.29
N ALA A 129 -7.27 22.31 -22.31
CA ALA A 129 -8.19 22.73 -23.36
C ALA A 129 -8.01 24.23 -23.63
N TRP A 130 -7.74 24.59 -24.88
CA TRP A 130 -7.60 25.98 -25.29
C TRP A 130 -8.93 26.70 -25.31
N SER A 131 -8.95 27.94 -24.81
CA SER A 131 -10.03 28.88 -25.12
C SER A 131 -10.01 29.23 -26.61
N PRO A 132 -11.15 29.51 -27.25
CA PRO A 132 -11.21 29.80 -28.69
C PRO A 132 -10.37 31.01 -29.13
N ASP A 133 -10.12 31.96 -28.22
CA ASP A 133 -9.27 33.12 -28.47
C ASP A 133 -7.76 32.84 -28.34
N GLY A 134 -7.37 31.64 -27.90
CA GLY A 134 -5.98 31.22 -27.73
C GLY A 134 -5.22 31.95 -26.62
N ASN A 135 -5.90 32.58 -25.66
CA ASN A 135 -5.25 33.26 -24.52
C ASN A 135 -5.27 32.46 -23.23
N TYR A 136 -6.16 31.47 -23.10
CA TYR A 136 -6.32 30.71 -21.87
C TYR A 136 -6.31 29.20 -22.11
N LEU A 137 -5.94 28.48 -21.05
CA LEU A 137 -6.06 27.03 -20.93
C LEU A 137 -6.99 26.70 -19.77
N ALA A 138 -8.03 25.93 -20.03
CA ALA A 138 -8.71 25.19 -18.97
C ALA A 138 -7.97 23.87 -18.71
N GLY A 139 -7.96 23.43 -17.46
CA GLY A 139 -7.42 22.14 -17.07
C GLY A 139 -8.11 21.60 -15.83
N ARG A 140 -7.95 20.29 -15.61
CA ARG A 140 -8.45 19.59 -14.44
C ARG A 140 -7.40 19.58 -13.34
N LYS A 141 -7.70 20.20 -12.20
CA LYS A 141 -6.87 20.22 -10.99
C LYS A 141 -7.34 19.17 -9.99
N HIS A 142 -6.48 18.22 -9.66
CA HIS A 142 -6.78 17.10 -8.78
C HIS A 142 -6.29 17.33 -7.35
N TYR A 143 -7.15 17.02 -6.37
CA TYR A 143 -6.89 17.29 -4.95
C TYR A 143 -6.78 16.02 -4.12
N THR A 144 -5.57 15.68 -3.69
CA THR A 144 -5.32 14.68 -2.63
C THR A 144 -5.75 15.17 -1.24
N GLY A 145 -6.43 14.31 -0.48
CA GLY A 145 -6.86 14.55 0.91
C GLY A 145 -6.32 13.46 1.86
N ALA A 146 -7.19 12.93 2.74
CA ALA A 146 -6.91 11.71 3.49
C ALA A 146 -6.92 10.44 2.60
N ARG A 147 -7.48 10.54 1.39
CA ARG A 147 -7.26 9.59 0.29
C ARG A 147 -6.39 10.21 -0.80
N SER A 148 -5.48 9.40 -1.35
CA SER A 148 -4.54 9.76 -2.41
C SER A 148 -5.21 10.11 -3.75
N LEU A 149 -6.25 9.34 -4.11
CA LEU A 149 -7.02 9.47 -5.35
C LEU A 149 -8.28 10.29 -5.05
N GLY A 150 -8.12 11.61 -5.03
CA GLY A 150 -9.15 12.53 -4.56
C GLY A 150 -10.16 12.93 -5.64
N ALA A 151 -10.54 14.20 -5.68
CA ALA A 151 -11.51 14.71 -6.65
C ALA A 151 -10.94 15.88 -7.45
N GLY A 152 -11.42 16.04 -8.69
CA GLY A 152 -10.99 17.10 -9.60
C GLY A 152 -11.84 18.37 -9.54
N GLU A 153 -11.28 19.48 -10.02
CA GLU A 153 -11.93 20.76 -10.28
C GLU A 153 -11.47 21.26 -11.65
N VAL A 154 -12.29 22.06 -12.35
CA VAL A 154 -11.86 22.73 -13.58
C VAL A 154 -11.34 24.12 -13.24
N TRP A 155 -10.16 24.45 -13.75
CA TRP A 155 -9.45 25.71 -13.51
C TRP A 155 -9.00 26.33 -14.83
N LEU A 156 -8.99 27.66 -14.90
CA LEU A 156 -8.60 28.46 -16.06
C LEU A 156 -7.28 29.20 -15.79
N TYR A 157 -6.35 29.16 -16.74
CA TYR A 157 -5.04 29.79 -16.64
C TYR A 157 -4.77 30.61 -17.90
N HIS A 158 -4.16 31.79 -17.77
CA HIS A 158 -3.68 32.54 -18.94
C HIS A 158 -2.43 31.83 -19.51
N LYS A 159 -2.24 31.84 -20.83
CA LYS A 159 -1.11 31.16 -21.51
C LYS A 159 0.28 31.62 -21.07
N THR A 160 0.40 32.74 -20.37
CA THR A 160 1.67 33.23 -19.82
C THR A 160 1.94 32.74 -18.39
N GLY A 161 0.97 32.08 -17.74
CA GLY A 161 1.00 31.59 -16.38
C GLY A 161 0.07 32.35 -15.42
N GLY A 162 0.21 32.08 -14.12
CA GLY A 162 -0.59 32.66 -13.02
C GLY A 162 -1.13 31.59 -12.07
N GLN A 163 -1.82 32.00 -11.00
CA GLN A 163 -2.38 31.07 -10.01
C GLN A 163 -3.69 30.39 -10.46
N GLY A 164 -4.26 30.85 -11.57
CA GLY A 164 -5.49 30.33 -12.15
C GLY A 164 -6.77 30.84 -11.50
N VAL A 165 -7.89 30.58 -12.17
CA VAL A 165 -9.26 30.90 -11.73
C VAL A 165 -10.08 29.62 -11.70
N MET A 166 -10.68 29.30 -10.55
CA MET A 166 -11.55 28.13 -10.42
C MET A 166 -12.84 28.34 -11.21
N LEU A 167 -13.17 27.39 -12.10
CA LEU A 167 -14.41 27.40 -12.87
C LEU A 167 -15.47 26.49 -12.25
N THR A 168 -15.07 25.35 -11.68
CA THR A 168 -15.99 24.41 -11.02
C THR A 168 -15.45 23.96 -9.67
N LYS A 169 -16.37 23.66 -8.74
CA LYS A 169 -16.03 23.15 -7.42
C LYS A 169 -16.33 21.65 -7.35
N ARG A 170 -15.41 20.88 -6.78
CA ARG A 170 -15.61 19.44 -6.57
C ARG A 170 -16.80 19.17 -5.64
N PRO A 171 -17.63 18.15 -5.91
CA PRO A 171 -18.79 17.84 -5.07
C PRO A 171 -18.39 17.32 -3.68
N ASN A 172 -17.29 16.57 -3.59
CA ASN A 172 -16.67 16.12 -2.34
C ASN A 172 -15.19 15.72 -2.60
N GLN A 173 -14.58 14.95 -1.70
CA GLN A 173 -13.16 14.57 -1.78
C GLN A 173 -12.87 13.31 -2.62
N GLN A 174 -13.88 12.59 -3.10
CA GLN A 174 -13.70 11.29 -3.78
C GLN A 174 -14.52 11.09 -5.07
N LYS A 175 -15.49 11.97 -5.37
CA LYS A 175 -16.26 11.91 -6.62
C LYS A 175 -15.58 12.73 -7.68
N ASP A 176 -15.34 12.10 -8.81
CA ASP A 176 -14.52 12.66 -9.85
C ASP A 176 -15.20 13.73 -10.70
N LEU A 177 -14.43 14.69 -11.21
CA LEU A 177 -14.87 15.79 -12.06
C LEU A 177 -13.70 16.22 -12.94
N GLY A 178 -13.90 16.33 -14.26
CA GLY A 178 -12.86 16.76 -15.19
C GLY A 178 -13.26 16.73 -16.67
N GLU A 179 -12.25 16.75 -17.55
CA GLU A 179 -12.40 16.71 -19.02
C GLU A 179 -12.98 18.00 -19.64
N PRO A 180 -12.38 19.18 -19.40
CA PRO A 180 -12.92 20.44 -19.90
C PRO A 180 -12.87 20.53 -21.43
N ALA A 181 -13.91 21.11 -22.03
CA ALA A 181 -13.93 21.47 -23.45
C ALA A 181 -14.72 22.78 -23.66
N PHE A 182 -14.15 23.74 -24.39
CA PHE A 182 -14.82 25.00 -24.69
C PHE A 182 -15.82 24.87 -25.84
N SER A 183 -16.93 25.60 -25.77
CA SER A 183 -17.72 25.88 -26.97
C SER A 183 -16.92 26.76 -27.94
N PRO A 184 -17.13 26.64 -29.27
CA PRO A 184 -16.39 27.42 -30.25
C PRO A 184 -16.59 28.95 -30.12
N ASP A 185 -17.74 29.38 -29.60
CA ASP A 185 -18.06 30.78 -29.35
C ASP A 185 -17.49 31.32 -28.02
N GLY A 186 -16.86 30.46 -27.22
CA GLY A 186 -16.22 30.81 -25.96
C GLY A 186 -17.18 31.09 -24.80
N LYS A 187 -18.50 30.85 -24.96
CA LYS A 187 -19.49 31.10 -23.90
C LYS A 187 -19.55 30.01 -22.83
N TYR A 188 -19.23 28.77 -23.22
CA TYR A 188 -19.46 27.61 -22.39
C TYR A 188 -18.20 26.76 -22.19
N VAL A 189 -18.12 26.11 -21.02
CA VAL A 189 -17.17 25.04 -20.74
C VAL A 189 -17.95 23.77 -20.38
N TYR A 190 -17.82 22.74 -21.20
CA TYR A 190 -18.35 21.40 -20.93
C TYR A 190 -17.36 20.61 -20.07
N PHE A 191 -17.88 19.72 -19.21
CA PHE A 191 -17.05 18.82 -18.39
C PHE A 191 -17.85 17.58 -17.97
N SER A 192 -17.14 16.50 -17.66
CA SER A 192 -17.71 15.25 -17.13
C SER A 192 -17.63 15.21 -15.61
N GLN A 193 -18.62 14.62 -14.95
CA GLN A 193 -18.64 14.45 -13.50
C GLN A 193 -19.25 13.12 -13.07
N ASP A 194 -18.59 12.39 -12.16
CA ASP A 194 -19.15 11.25 -11.43
C ASP A 194 -20.25 11.73 -10.49
N GLU A 195 -21.46 11.23 -10.72
CA GLU A 195 -22.68 11.59 -10.00
C GLU A 195 -23.31 10.37 -9.30
N THR A 196 -22.54 9.30 -9.11
CA THR A 196 -23.00 8.15 -8.33
C THR A 196 -23.32 8.56 -6.88
N PRO A 197 -24.31 7.92 -6.22
CA PRO A 197 -24.72 8.28 -4.87
C PRO A 197 -23.58 8.22 -3.84
N GLY A 198 -23.77 8.90 -2.70
CA GLY A 198 -22.84 8.87 -1.56
C GLY A 198 -21.65 9.83 -1.68
N LYS A 199 -20.76 9.80 -0.69
CA LYS A 199 -19.60 10.71 -0.56
C LYS A 199 -18.26 10.02 -0.80
N THR A 200 -18.27 8.72 -1.08
CA THR A 200 -17.08 7.87 -1.21
C THR A 200 -16.98 7.29 -2.62
N PHE A 201 -15.77 6.87 -2.98
CA PHE A 201 -15.54 6.05 -4.15
C PHE A 201 -16.19 4.68 -3.96
N HIS A 202 -16.76 4.13 -5.02
CA HIS A 202 -17.34 2.79 -5.06
C HIS A 202 -16.57 1.96 -6.07
N TYR A 203 -16.19 0.74 -5.68
CA TYR A 203 -15.68 -0.26 -6.60
C TYR A 203 -16.83 -0.90 -7.38
N SER A 204 -16.55 -1.41 -8.58
CA SER A 204 -17.53 -2.11 -9.44
C SER A 204 -18.82 -1.29 -9.63
N LYS A 205 -18.67 -0.02 -10.01
CA LYS A 205 -19.81 0.89 -10.18
C LYS A 205 -20.73 0.34 -11.27
N ASP A 206 -22.04 0.42 -11.03
CA ASP A 206 -23.04 -0.03 -11.98
C ASP A 206 -23.13 0.94 -13.17
N SER A 207 -22.43 0.60 -14.26
CA SER A 207 -22.40 1.42 -15.49
C SER A 207 -23.75 1.47 -16.21
N GLU A 208 -24.62 0.48 -16.04
CA GLU A 208 -25.98 0.46 -16.59
C GLU A 208 -26.88 1.52 -15.94
N LYS A 209 -26.66 1.85 -14.66
CA LYS A 209 -27.36 2.97 -14.01
C LYS A 209 -26.86 4.35 -14.44
N GLY A 210 -25.70 4.40 -15.11
CA GLY A 210 -24.98 5.64 -15.43
C GLY A 210 -24.11 6.12 -14.28
N ILE A 211 -22.84 6.39 -14.59
CA ILE A 211 -21.83 6.83 -13.61
C ILE A 211 -21.53 8.31 -13.77
N TYR A 212 -21.17 8.73 -15.00
CA TYR A 212 -20.82 10.09 -15.31
C TYR A 212 -21.96 10.84 -16.02
N LYS A 213 -22.00 12.16 -15.83
CA LYS A 213 -22.84 13.10 -16.58
C LYS A 213 -21.95 14.14 -17.25
N ILE A 214 -22.36 14.63 -18.42
CA ILE A 214 -21.79 15.84 -19.01
C ILE A 214 -22.59 17.05 -18.54
N LYS A 215 -21.88 18.02 -17.97
CA LYS A 215 -22.41 19.30 -17.56
C LYS A 215 -21.79 20.42 -18.37
N ARG A 216 -22.45 21.58 -18.37
CA ARG A 216 -22.03 22.79 -19.07
C ARG A 216 -22.05 23.97 -18.10
N LEU A 217 -20.92 24.65 -17.96
CA LEU A 217 -20.79 25.92 -17.28
C LEU A 217 -20.94 27.05 -18.30
N GLU A 218 -21.81 28.02 -18.04
CA GLU A 218 -21.83 29.31 -18.75
C GLU A 218 -20.89 30.31 -18.06
N LEU A 219 -19.91 30.85 -18.80
CA LEU A 219 -18.85 31.67 -18.21
C LEU A 219 -19.32 33.05 -17.77
N GLU A 220 -20.35 33.61 -18.40
CA GLU A 220 -20.88 34.93 -18.05
C GLU A 220 -21.66 34.92 -16.73
N THR A 221 -22.51 33.91 -16.53
CA THR A 221 -23.42 33.81 -15.39
C THR A 221 -22.87 32.94 -14.26
N GLY A 222 -21.98 31.99 -14.57
CA GLY A 222 -21.53 30.96 -13.65
C GLY A 222 -22.51 29.80 -13.48
N GLU A 223 -23.60 29.76 -14.27
CA GLU A 223 -24.62 28.72 -14.18
C GLU A 223 -24.11 27.37 -14.72
N ILE A 224 -24.45 26.28 -14.01
CA ILE A 224 -24.07 24.91 -14.41
C ILE A 224 -25.34 24.11 -14.67
N GLU A 225 -25.47 23.59 -15.89
CA GLU A 225 -26.57 22.73 -16.31
C GLU A 225 -26.09 21.32 -16.64
N VAL A 226 -26.97 20.32 -16.47
CA VAL A 226 -26.73 18.95 -16.94
C VAL A 226 -27.19 18.86 -18.39
N ILE A 227 -26.27 18.52 -19.31
CA ILE A 227 -26.57 18.39 -20.74
C ILE A 227 -26.87 16.94 -21.11
N LEU A 228 -26.08 15.99 -20.59
CA LEU A 228 -26.27 14.56 -20.86
C LEU A 228 -26.16 13.74 -19.58
N SER A 229 -27.06 12.78 -19.43
CA SER A 229 -27.10 11.80 -18.34
C SER A 229 -27.95 10.59 -18.76
N GLY A 230 -27.90 9.50 -17.99
CA GLY A 230 -28.74 8.32 -18.22
C GLY A 230 -27.92 7.02 -18.20
N ARG A 231 -28.55 5.94 -18.70
CA ARG A 231 -27.92 4.61 -18.86
C ARG A 231 -26.58 4.72 -19.58
N GLY A 232 -25.56 4.02 -19.09
CA GLY A 232 -24.21 4.03 -19.65
C GLY A 232 -23.37 5.28 -19.37
N GLY A 233 -23.96 6.31 -18.76
CA GLY A 233 -23.29 7.58 -18.45
C GLY A 233 -22.97 8.41 -19.70
N ALA A 234 -22.34 9.57 -19.52
CA ALA A 234 -21.84 10.39 -20.61
C ALA A 234 -20.49 11.01 -20.20
N ILE A 235 -19.48 10.88 -21.06
CA ILE A 235 -18.10 11.36 -20.83
C ILE A 235 -17.49 11.99 -22.09
N ARG A 236 -16.31 12.60 -21.94
CA ARG A 236 -15.49 13.18 -23.01
C ARG A 236 -16.26 14.11 -23.96
N PRO A 237 -16.84 15.22 -23.45
CA PRO A 237 -17.52 16.20 -24.29
C PRO A 237 -16.55 16.80 -25.32
N THR A 238 -16.92 16.79 -26.60
CA THR A 238 -16.12 17.36 -27.69
C THR A 238 -17.01 18.16 -28.64
N PRO A 239 -17.17 19.48 -28.42
CA PRO A 239 -17.99 20.35 -29.26
C PRO A 239 -17.50 20.41 -30.71
N SER A 240 -18.42 20.44 -31.67
CA SER A 240 -18.09 20.63 -33.09
C SER A 240 -17.63 22.07 -33.35
N PRO A 241 -16.72 22.32 -34.32
CA PRO A 241 -16.27 23.67 -34.68
C PRO A 241 -17.38 24.67 -35.01
N ASP A 242 -18.52 24.22 -35.56
CA ASP A 242 -19.69 25.07 -35.85
C ASP A 242 -20.62 25.32 -34.64
N GLY A 243 -20.36 24.65 -33.50
CA GLY A 243 -21.13 24.79 -32.26
C GLY A 243 -22.49 24.08 -32.28
N ARG A 244 -22.83 23.33 -33.34
CA ARG A 244 -24.12 22.64 -33.46
C ARG A 244 -24.18 21.32 -32.70
N TYR A 245 -23.09 20.55 -32.72
CA TYR A 245 -23.06 19.21 -32.17
C TYR A 245 -22.10 19.10 -30.99
N LEU A 246 -22.40 18.16 -30.10
CA LEU A 246 -21.49 17.68 -29.07
C LEU A 246 -21.23 16.20 -29.30
N ALA A 247 -19.99 15.84 -29.66
CA ALA A 247 -19.58 14.44 -29.63
C ALA A 247 -19.31 14.00 -28.18
N PHE A 248 -19.76 12.80 -27.83
CA PHE A 248 -19.59 12.25 -26.49
C PHE A 248 -19.57 10.72 -26.50
N ILE A 249 -19.01 10.12 -25.45
CA ILE A 249 -18.99 8.67 -25.28
C ILE A 249 -20.01 8.28 -24.21
N SER A 250 -20.74 7.21 -24.49
CA SER A 250 -21.67 6.56 -23.56
C SER A 250 -21.59 5.05 -23.75
N ARG A 251 -21.92 4.28 -22.73
CA ARG A 251 -22.01 2.82 -22.84
C ARG A 251 -23.41 2.38 -23.24
N ASP A 252 -23.48 1.32 -24.03
CA ASP A 252 -24.68 0.51 -24.14
C ASP A 252 -24.28 -0.91 -23.74
N ASP A 253 -24.83 -1.38 -22.62
CA ASP A 253 -24.30 -2.55 -21.92
C ASP A 253 -22.85 -2.28 -21.45
N PHE A 254 -21.90 -3.19 -21.72
CA PHE A 254 -20.50 -3.01 -21.33
C PHE A 254 -19.63 -2.39 -22.43
N GLN A 255 -20.22 -2.10 -23.60
CA GLN A 255 -19.56 -1.57 -24.79
C GLN A 255 -19.61 -0.04 -24.82
N SER A 256 -18.44 0.60 -24.88
CA SER A 256 -18.35 2.06 -25.10
C SER A 256 -18.68 2.39 -26.56
N LYS A 257 -19.44 3.47 -26.79
CA LYS A 257 -19.88 3.92 -28.12
C LYS A 257 -19.77 5.43 -28.26
N LEU A 258 -19.59 5.92 -29.48
CA LEU A 258 -19.51 7.35 -29.82
C LEU A 258 -20.85 7.86 -30.37
N TYR A 259 -21.33 8.94 -29.77
CA TYR A 259 -22.59 9.59 -30.12
C TYR A 259 -22.38 11.05 -30.50
N LEU A 260 -23.29 11.58 -31.31
CA LEU A 260 -23.51 13.01 -31.50
C LEU A 260 -24.78 13.45 -30.80
N TYR A 261 -24.71 14.56 -30.09
CA TYR A 261 -25.86 15.27 -29.55
C TYR A 261 -26.05 16.57 -30.31
N ASP A 262 -27.20 16.75 -30.96
CA ASP A 262 -27.57 18.02 -31.59
C ASP A 262 -28.01 19.00 -30.49
N LEU A 263 -27.22 20.05 -30.25
CA LEU A 263 -27.46 21.03 -29.19
C LEU A 263 -28.70 21.89 -29.44
N GLN A 264 -29.24 21.88 -30.66
CA GLN A 264 -30.47 22.59 -31.02
C GLN A 264 -31.72 21.74 -30.77
N SER A 265 -31.71 20.47 -31.21
CA SER A 265 -32.90 19.60 -31.14
C SER A 265 -32.93 18.68 -29.91
N GLY A 266 -31.78 18.40 -29.31
CA GLY A 266 -31.61 17.39 -28.28
C GLY A 266 -31.54 15.95 -28.81
N GLU A 267 -31.42 15.76 -30.12
CA GLU A 267 -31.32 14.43 -30.72
C GLU A 267 -29.96 13.77 -30.44
N GLN A 268 -29.98 12.51 -30.00
CA GLN A 268 -28.78 11.67 -29.84
C GLN A 268 -28.67 10.68 -31.00
N THR A 269 -27.53 10.69 -31.69
CA THR A 269 -27.26 9.82 -32.84
C THR A 269 -26.01 8.99 -32.59
N LEU A 270 -26.15 7.65 -32.60
CA LEU A 270 -25.01 6.74 -32.65
C LEU A 270 -24.28 6.90 -34.00
N VAL A 271 -22.97 7.10 -33.93
CA VAL A 271 -22.12 7.28 -35.12
C VAL A 271 -20.96 6.28 -35.21
N TYR A 272 -20.59 5.62 -34.12
CA TYR A 272 -19.58 4.54 -34.10
C TYR A 272 -19.75 3.68 -32.83
N ASP A 273 -19.68 2.36 -32.93
CA ASP A 273 -20.05 1.42 -31.85
C ASP A 273 -18.95 0.43 -31.42
N ASP A 274 -17.75 0.54 -31.99
CA ASP A 274 -16.61 -0.35 -31.74
C ASP A 274 -15.44 0.40 -31.05
N LEU A 275 -15.74 1.14 -29.97
CA LEU A 275 -14.70 1.74 -29.12
C LEU A 275 -14.17 0.72 -28.12
N GLU A 276 -12.94 0.88 -27.65
CA GLU A 276 -12.47 0.10 -26.51
C GLU A 276 -13.18 0.56 -25.23
N ARG A 277 -13.28 -0.30 -24.21
CA ARG A 277 -13.94 0.06 -22.96
C ARG A 277 -13.29 1.26 -22.25
N ASP A 278 -14.12 2.22 -21.88
CA ASP A 278 -13.72 3.40 -21.09
C ASP A 278 -13.42 3.08 -19.60
N MET A 279 -12.87 4.07 -18.89
CA MET A 279 -12.49 3.97 -17.47
C MET A 279 -13.56 4.48 -16.49
N GLN A 280 -14.85 4.50 -16.85
CA GLN A 280 -15.90 5.03 -15.95
C GLN A 280 -15.98 4.32 -14.58
N GLU A 281 -15.58 3.05 -14.52
CA GLU A 281 -15.62 2.22 -13.30
C GLU A 281 -14.33 2.28 -12.46
N THR A 282 -13.35 3.12 -12.81
CA THR A 282 -12.07 3.25 -12.09
C THR A 282 -11.84 4.67 -11.56
N TRP A 283 -10.68 4.90 -10.93
CA TRP A 283 -10.17 6.26 -10.72
C TRP A 283 -9.48 6.74 -12.00
N ALA A 284 -10.15 7.58 -12.76
CA ALA A 284 -9.65 8.04 -14.05
C ALA A 284 -8.96 9.42 -13.93
N ILE A 285 -7.84 9.54 -13.18
CA ILE A 285 -7.22 10.86 -12.88
C ILE A 285 -6.71 11.61 -14.11
N HIS A 286 -6.36 10.89 -15.19
CA HIS A 286 -5.94 11.44 -16.49
C HIS A 286 -7.09 11.48 -17.52
N GLY A 287 -8.33 11.31 -17.08
CA GLY A 287 -9.51 11.27 -17.94
C GLY A 287 -10.02 9.86 -18.22
N VAL A 288 -11.29 9.76 -18.59
CA VAL A 288 -12.08 8.52 -18.64
C VAL A 288 -11.98 7.80 -19.99
N TYR A 289 -11.68 8.52 -21.07
CA TYR A 289 -11.34 7.99 -22.40
C TYR A 289 -10.34 8.94 -23.10
N PRO A 290 -9.49 8.51 -24.05
CA PRO A 290 -8.61 9.45 -24.75
C PRO A 290 -9.32 10.60 -25.47
N THR A 291 -8.62 11.69 -25.75
CA THR A 291 -9.18 12.82 -26.50
C THR A 291 -9.51 12.45 -27.95
N MET A 292 -10.46 13.19 -28.53
CA MET A 292 -10.86 13.11 -29.93
C MET A 292 -10.94 14.52 -30.53
N ALA A 293 -10.89 14.63 -31.85
CA ALA A 293 -10.84 15.91 -32.54
C ALA A 293 -11.71 15.93 -33.80
N TRP A 294 -12.46 17.01 -33.97
CA TRP A 294 -13.19 17.29 -35.21
C TRP A 294 -12.23 17.79 -36.29
N THR A 295 -12.48 17.42 -37.55
CA THR A 295 -11.87 18.14 -38.67
C THR A 295 -12.48 19.55 -38.78
N PRO A 296 -11.71 20.57 -39.22
CA PRO A 296 -12.20 21.95 -39.30
C PRO A 296 -13.46 22.14 -40.17
N ASP A 297 -13.72 21.20 -41.09
CA ASP A 297 -14.89 21.20 -41.96
C ASP A 297 -16.16 20.57 -41.35
N ASN A 298 -16.12 20.14 -40.09
CA ASN A 298 -17.19 19.45 -39.34
C ASN A 298 -17.63 18.10 -39.96
N LYS A 299 -16.89 17.54 -40.92
CA LYS A 299 -17.31 16.30 -41.62
C LYS A 299 -16.80 15.03 -40.98
N HIS A 300 -15.71 15.12 -40.20
CA HIS A 300 -15.07 13.96 -39.62
C HIS A 300 -14.68 14.17 -38.16
N ILE A 301 -14.59 13.07 -37.44
CA ILE A 301 -13.96 12.99 -36.11
C ILE A 301 -12.78 12.02 -36.20
N VAL A 302 -11.64 12.42 -35.66
CA VAL A 302 -10.48 11.56 -35.45
C VAL A 302 -10.42 11.15 -33.99
N PHE A 303 -10.11 9.90 -33.70
CA PHE A 303 -10.10 9.35 -32.35
C PHE A 303 -9.26 8.06 -32.29
N TRP A 304 -8.89 7.65 -31.08
CA TRP A 304 -8.28 6.36 -30.82
C TRP A 304 -9.33 5.28 -30.52
N ALA A 305 -9.17 4.10 -31.14
CA ALA A 305 -9.92 2.88 -30.80
C ALA A 305 -9.18 1.64 -31.32
N ASN A 306 -9.24 0.54 -30.58
CA ASN A 306 -8.69 -0.77 -30.97
C ASN A 306 -7.21 -0.71 -31.38
N GLY A 307 -6.42 0.07 -30.65
CA GLY A 307 -4.99 0.25 -30.87
C GLY A 307 -4.65 1.15 -32.06
N LYS A 308 -5.63 1.69 -32.79
CA LYS A 308 -5.45 2.46 -34.03
C LYS A 308 -5.99 3.88 -33.90
N ILE A 309 -5.53 4.74 -34.80
CA ILE A 309 -6.10 6.09 -35.01
C ILE A 309 -7.14 5.96 -36.12
N ASN A 310 -8.37 6.35 -35.85
CA ASN A 310 -9.51 6.22 -36.75
C ASN A 310 -10.04 7.59 -37.17
N LYS A 311 -10.51 7.69 -38.41
CA LYS A 311 -11.22 8.84 -38.97
C LYS A 311 -12.64 8.43 -39.33
N LEU A 312 -13.61 8.93 -38.59
CA LEU A 312 -15.04 8.71 -38.82
C LEU A 312 -15.61 9.75 -39.77
N ASP A 313 -16.26 9.32 -40.85
CA ASP A 313 -17.13 10.16 -41.67
C ASP A 313 -18.52 10.21 -41.03
N ILE A 314 -18.94 11.41 -40.60
CA ILE A 314 -20.17 11.60 -39.81
C ILE A 314 -21.43 11.31 -40.63
N ALA A 315 -21.44 11.71 -41.91
CA ALA A 315 -22.59 11.50 -42.77
C ALA A 315 -22.77 10.02 -43.11
N LYS A 316 -21.65 9.30 -43.30
CA LYS A 316 -21.65 7.86 -43.63
C LYS A 316 -21.73 6.95 -42.40
N LYS A 317 -21.40 7.44 -41.20
CA LYS A 317 -21.25 6.65 -39.97
C LYS A 317 -20.28 5.47 -40.14
N SER A 318 -19.17 5.72 -40.84
CA SER A 318 -18.15 4.72 -41.14
C SER A 318 -16.77 5.28 -40.85
N ALA A 319 -15.92 4.50 -40.18
CA ALA A 319 -14.56 4.87 -39.86
C ALA A 319 -13.53 4.21 -40.80
N SER A 320 -12.43 4.89 -41.04
CA SER A 320 -11.24 4.36 -41.71
C SER A 320 -9.99 4.61 -40.85
N VAL A 321 -9.07 3.65 -40.83
CA VAL A 321 -7.80 3.79 -40.10
C VAL A 321 -6.90 4.83 -40.76
N ILE A 322 -6.35 5.74 -39.97
CA ILE A 322 -5.19 6.56 -40.33
C ILE A 322 -3.94 5.77 -39.91
N PRO A 323 -3.14 5.25 -40.85
CA PRO A 323 -1.98 4.45 -40.50
C PRO A 323 -0.92 5.32 -39.80
N PHE A 324 -0.34 4.82 -38.72
CA PHE A 324 0.81 5.46 -38.08
C PHE A 324 1.93 4.44 -37.87
N LYS A 325 3.16 4.93 -37.76
CA LYS A 325 4.33 4.13 -37.40
C LYS A 325 5.21 4.92 -36.44
N VAL A 326 5.44 4.37 -35.24
CA VAL A 326 6.39 4.92 -34.26
C VAL A 326 7.61 4.00 -34.19
N GLU A 327 8.78 4.61 -34.30
CA GLU A 327 10.09 4.01 -34.03
C GLU A 327 10.79 4.90 -33.01
N ALA A 328 10.94 4.41 -31.78
CA ALA A 328 11.50 5.17 -30.67
C ALA A 328 12.46 4.31 -29.84
N GLU A 329 13.30 4.98 -29.05
CA GLU A 329 14.14 4.34 -28.04
C GLU A 329 13.71 4.89 -26.67
N LYS A 330 13.34 4.00 -25.74
CA LYS A 330 12.93 4.37 -24.38
C LYS A 330 13.98 3.92 -23.39
N LYS A 331 14.35 4.84 -22.49
CA LYS A 331 15.20 4.56 -21.34
C LYS A 331 14.36 4.02 -20.19
N LEU A 332 14.83 2.94 -19.57
CA LEU A 332 14.20 2.27 -18.43
C LEU A 332 15.22 2.15 -17.32
N GLN A 333 14.85 2.47 -16.09
CA GLN A 333 15.67 2.10 -14.95
C GLN A 333 15.55 0.60 -14.67
N THR A 334 16.65 -0.04 -14.26
CA THR A 334 16.65 -1.46 -13.89
C THR A 334 15.74 -1.69 -12.68
N ALA A 335 14.78 -2.60 -12.74
CA ALA A 335 13.92 -2.93 -11.59
C ALA A 335 14.72 -3.21 -10.31
N VAL A 336 14.31 -2.63 -9.18
CA VAL A 336 14.98 -2.84 -7.89
C VAL A 336 14.60 -4.21 -7.33
N ARG A 337 15.53 -5.16 -7.35
CA ARG A 337 15.32 -6.52 -6.83
C ARG A 337 16.58 -7.03 -6.15
N PHE A 338 16.43 -7.63 -4.97
CA PHE A 338 17.54 -8.20 -4.20
C PHE A 338 17.22 -9.63 -3.80
N GLU A 339 18.22 -10.49 -3.89
CA GLU A 339 18.14 -11.85 -3.34
C GLU A 339 17.95 -11.81 -1.82
N GLN A 340 17.06 -12.65 -1.32
CA GLN A 340 16.75 -12.80 0.09
C GLN A 340 17.25 -14.17 0.58
N THR A 341 17.80 -14.19 1.79
CA THR A 341 18.17 -15.44 2.47
C THR A 341 17.25 -15.66 3.66
N ILE A 342 16.54 -16.78 3.67
CA ILE A 342 15.71 -17.22 4.79
C ILE A 342 16.62 -17.84 5.84
N GLU A 343 16.66 -17.25 7.04
CA GLU A 343 17.52 -17.68 8.13
C GLU A 343 17.21 -19.14 8.56
N GLN A 344 18.24 -19.92 8.88
CA GLN A 344 18.12 -21.36 9.18
C GLN A 344 18.60 -21.78 10.56
N ASP A 345 19.52 -21.04 11.17
CA ASP A 345 20.13 -21.38 12.46
C ASP A 345 19.75 -20.36 13.54
N GLU A 346 20.00 -19.09 13.27
CA GLU A 346 19.62 -17.96 14.13
C GLU A 346 19.15 -16.76 13.30
N PHE A 347 18.32 -15.92 13.89
CA PHE A 347 17.85 -14.65 13.32
C PHE A 347 18.04 -13.50 14.32
N ASP A 348 18.10 -12.28 13.80
CA ASP A 348 18.11 -11.07 14.64
C ASP A 348 16.68 -10.69 15.03
N VAL A 349 16.44 -10.60 16.34
CA VAL A 349 15.23 -10.00 16.92
C VAL A 349 15.37 -8.48 16.80
N LYS A 350 14.57 -7.89 15.92
CA LYS A 350 14.59 -6.46 15.55
C LYS A 350 13.33 -5.73 16.02
N MET A 351 12.19 -6.42 16.07
CA MET A 351 10.95 -5.81 16.53
C MET A 351 10.84 -5.88 18.06
N LEU A 352 11.26 -4.80 18.72
CA LEU A 352 11.07 -4.64 20.16
C LEU A 352 9.88 -3.70 20.39
N ARG A 353 8.92 -4.12 21.20
CA ARG A 353 7.73 -3.33 21.50
C ARG A 353 7.78 -2.81 22.92
N ASP A 354 7.13 -1.66 23.13
CA ASP A 354 6.97 -1.03 24.45
C ASP A 354 8.29 -0.87 25.23
N VAL A 355 9.33 -0.34 24.58
CA VAL A 355 10.64 -0.16 25.20
C VAL A 355 10.56 0.92 26.29
N GLU A 356 10.76 0.53 27.55
CA GLU A 356 10.83 1.44 28.69
C GLU A 356 12.19 1.36 29.40
N ILE A 357 12.63 2.50 29.94
CA ILE A 357 13.91 2.63 30.66
C ILE A 357 13.66 2.74 32.15
N SER A 358 14.49 2.06 32.96
CA SER A 358 14.40 2.13 34.40
C SER A 358 14.64 3.56 34.90
N PRO A 359 14.01 3.99 36.02
CA PRO A 359 14.17 5.32 36.58
C PRO A 359 15.62 5.82 36.78
N ASP A 360 16.56 4.91 37.00
CA ASP A 360 17.98 5.19 37.19
C ASP A 360 18.80 5.22 35.88
N GLY A 361 18.16 4.98 34.72
CA GLY A 361 18.78 4.96 33.39
C GLY A 361 19.65 3.73 33.10
N ARG A 362 19.64 2.71 33.98
CA ARG A 362 20.60 1.59 33.92
C ARG A 362 20.08 0.34 33.24
N ARG A 363 18.78 0.22 33.00
CA ARG A 363 18.16 -0.96 32.40
C ARG A 363 17.05 -0.57 31.43
N ALA A 364 16.88 -1.37 30.39
CA ALA A 364 15.68 -1.37 29.55
C ALA A 364 14.80 -2.56 29.92
N VAL A 365 13.49 -2.39 29.78
CA VAL A 365 12.49 -3.44 29.70
C VAL A 365 11.74 -3.29 28.37
N PHE A 366 11.41 -4.40 27.72
CA PHE A 366 10.70 -4.39 26.44
C PHE A 366 10.03 -5.74 26.20
N GLU A 367 9.03 -5.76 25.33
CA GLU A 367 8.47 -6.98 24.79
C GLU A 367 9.21 -7.39 23.50
N ALA A 368 9.41 -8.69 23.34
CA ALA A 368 9.83 -9.31 22.10
C ALA A 368 9.31 -10.76 22.08
N MET A 369 8.76 -11.21 20.95
CA MET A 369 8.29 -12.59 20.75
C MET A 369 7.35 -13.09 21.88
N GLY A 370 6.43 -12.25 22.34
CA GLY A 370 5.40 -12.61 23.33
C GLY A 370 5.93 -12.68 24.75
N HIS A 371 7.12 -12.16 25.01
CA HIS A 371 7.79 -12.23 26.30
C HIS A 371 8.45 -10.91 26.69
N ILE A 372 8.48 -10.64 27.99
CA ILE A 372 9.14 -9.44 28.51
C ILE A 372 10.60 -9.74 28.83
N TYR A 373 11.50 -8.92 28.29
CA TYR A 373 12.93 -8.98 28.53
C TYR A 373 13.39 -7.76 29.32
N THR A 374 14.41 -7.97 30.15
CA THR A 374 15.18 -6.91 30.80
C THR A 374 16.62 -6.96 30.32
N ARG A 375 17.23 -5.80 30.12
CA ARG A 375 18.62 -5.67 29.66
C ARG A 375 19.31 -4.55 30.43
N SER A 376 20.51 -4.81 30.95
CA SER A 376 21.36 -3.74 31.50
C SER A 376 21.92 -2.88 30.37
N LEU A 377 21.90 -1.56 30.53
CA LEU A 377 22.42 -0.62 29.54
C LEU A 377 23.88 -0.26 29.84
N PRO A 378 24.71 0.00 28.81
CA PRO A 378 24.37 -0.13 27.39
C PRO A 378 24.53 -1.58 26.85
N ASN A 379 25.37 -2.40 27.48
CA ASN A 379 25.94 -3.61 26.86
C ASN A 379 25.52 -4.94 27.50
N GLY A 380 24.52 -4.95 28.38
CA GLY A 380 24.01 -6.18 28.99
C GLY A 380 23.35 -7.10 27.98
N LYS A 381 23.20 -8.39 28.31
CA LYS A 381 22.39 -9.33 27.51
C LYS A 381 20.92 -9.28 27.95
N PRO A 382 19.95 -9.35 27.01
CA PRO A 382 18.55 -9.54 27.33
C PRO A 382 18.32 -10.79 28.18
N LYS A 383 17.42 -10.70 29.16
CA LYS A 383 16.98 -11.80 30.01
C LYS A 383 15.49 -11.72 30.23
N ARG A 384 14.77 -12.83 30.10
CA ARG A 384 13.34 -12.87 30.41
C ARG A 384 13.08 -12.40 31.84
N LEU A 385 12.06 -11.55 32.01
CA LEU A 385 11.62 -11.07 33.32
C LEU A 385 11.02 -12.21 34.14
N THR A 386 10.25 -13.07 33.49
CA THR A 386 9.61 -14.24 34.10
C THR A 386 10.12 -15.53 33.44
N LYS A 387 9.74 -16.68 34.02
CA LYS A 387 9.94 -18.00 33.42
C LYS A 387 8.61 -18.61 32.94
N GLN A 388 7.53 -17.84 32.95
CA GLN A 388 6.19 -18.30 32.59
C GLN A 388 6.13 -18.52 31.08
N SER A 389 5.38 -19.50 30.62
CA SER A 389 5.26 -19.82 29.18
C SER A 389 3.85 -20.26 28.80
N GLU A 390 2.93 -20.25 29.76
CA GLU A 390 1.52 -20.57 29.58
C GLU A 390 0.76 -19.44 28.85
N HIS A 391 1.29 -18.22 28.85
CA HIS A 391 0.66 -17.04 28.26
C HIS A 391 1.73 -16.14 27.64
N PHE A 392 1.34 -15.28 26.70
CA PHE A 392 2.18 -14.17 26.26
C PHE A 392 2.17 -13.01 27.26
N GLU A 393 3.15 -12.11 27.17
CA GLU A 393 3.40 -10.99 28.07
C GLU A 393 3.69 -9.71 27.28
N TYR A 394 2.91 -8.64 27.50
CA TYR A 394 2.99 -7.38 26.72
C TYR A 394 3.01 -6.12 27.60
N ASN A 395 3.32 -4.97 26.97
CA ASN A 395 3.27 -3.62 27.53
C ASN A 395 3.88 -3.48 28.94
N PRO A 396 5.17 -3.79 29.16
CA PRO A 396 5.83 -3.57 30.43
C PRO A 396 5.98 -2.10 30.78
N SER A 397 5.75 -1.73 32.05
CA SER A 397 6.04 -0.38 32.57
C SER A 397 6.66 -0.39 33.97
N PHE A 398 7.63 0.49 34.22
CA PHE A 398 8.31 0.59 35.52
C PHE A 398 7.53 1.41 36.56
N SER A 399 7.61 1.00 37.83
CA SER A 399 7.30 1.91 38.94
C SER A 399 8.37 3.00 39.06
N ARG A 400 8.01 4.21 39.54
CA ARG A 400 8.96 5.34 39.67
C ARG A 400 10.17 5.07 40.55
N ASP A 401 10.06 4.15 41.51
CA ASP A 401 11.18 3.71 42.34
C ASP A 401 12.06 2.62 41.69
N GLY A 402 11.68 2.15 40.50
CA GLY A 402 12.37 1.15 39.70
C GLY A 402 12.30 -0.27 40.25
N LYS A 403 11.51 -0.52 41.30
CA LYS A 403 11.47 -1.83 42.00
C LYS A 403 10.45 -2.80 41.44
N LYS A 404 9.43 -2.33 40.72
CA LYS A 404 8.36 -3.15 40.17
C LYS A 404 8.19 -2.88 38.67
N ILE A 405 7.67 -3.88 37.98
CA ILE A 405 7.21 -3.80 36.60
C ILE A 405 5.75 -4.25 36.58
N VAL A 406 4.88 -3.48 35.93
CA VAL A 406 3.52 -3.89 35.59
C VAL A 406 3.50 -4.31 34.14
N TYR A 407 2.70 -5.31 33.80
CA TYR A 407 2.55 -5.79 32.44
C TYR A 407 1.21 -6.50 32.27
N VAL A 408 0.83 -6.75 31.02
CA VAL A 408 -0.37 -7.53 30.69
C VAL A 408 0.02 -8.88 30.14
N THR A 409 -0.92 -9.81 30.17
CA THR A 409 -0.76 -11.17 29.65
C THR A 409 -1.86 -11.48 28.65
N TRP A 410 -1.65 -12.48 27.81
CA TRP A 410 -2.67 -12.98 26.90
C TRP A 410 -2.58 -14.50 26.76
N ASP A 411 -3.74 -15.13 26.86
CA ASP A 411 -3.98 -16.54 26.54
C ASP A 411 -5.32 -16.59 25.79
N ASP A 412 -5.42 -17.38 24.71
CA ASP A 412 -6.62 -17.37 23.87
C ASP A 412 -7.88 -17.88 24.59
N ASN A 413 -7.71 -18.74 25.62
CA ASN A 413 -8.78 -19.36 26.40
C ASN A 413 -9.03 -18.63 27.72
N ASP A 414 -7.97 -18.38 28.50
CA ASP A 414 -8.04 -17.74 29.81
C ASP A 414 -8.10 -16.19 29.72
N LEU A 415 -7.87 -15.65 28.52
CA LEU A 415 -7.79 -14.23 28.22
C LEU A 415 -6.70 -13.51 29.03
N GLY A 416 -6.66 -12.19 28.91
CA GLY A 416 -5.62 -11.37 29.51
C GLY A 416 -5.84 -11.02 30.98
N GLN A 417 -4.72 -10.83 31.67
CA GLN A 417 -4.64 -10.37 33.07
C GLN A 417 -3.58 -9.28 33.21
N ILE A 418 -3.73 -8.43 34.22
CA ILE A 418 -2.69 -7.44 34.59
C ILE A 418 -1.88 -7.98 35.77
N ARG A 419 -0.55 -7.91 35.65
CA ARG A 419 0.37 -8.49 36.61
C ARG A 419 1.42 -7.49 37.06
N VAL A 420 1.84 -7.62 38.32
CA VAL A 420 2.93 -6.84 38.93
C VAL A 420 4.03 -7.79 39.37
N ALA A 421 5.23 -7.63 38.82
CA ALA A 421 6.43 -8.40 39.18
C ALA A 421 7.50 -7.50 39.82
N SER A 422 8.46 -8.13 40.53
CA SER A 422 9.68 -7.43 40.91
C SER A 422 10.49 -7.11 39.65
N SER A 423 11.13 -5.94 39.59
CA SER A 423 12.03 -5.60 38.49
C SER A 423 13.30 -6.47 38.47
N ARG A 424 13.53 -7.31 39.48
CA ARG A 424 14.60 -8.32 39.48
C ARG A 424 14.15 -9.67 38.86
N GLY A 425 12.90 -9.76 38.45
CA GLY A 425 12.27 -10.96 37.90
C GLY A 425 11.50 -11.80 38.92
N GLY A 426 10.81 -12.82 38.42
CA GLY A 426 9.96 -13.72 39.21
C GLY A 426 8.50 -13.72 38.75
N LYS A 427 7.67 -14.57 39.37
CA LYS A 427 6.25 -14.69 39.03
C LYS A 427 5.50 -13.41 39.38
N GLY A 428 4.81 -12.81 38.41
CA GLY A 428 3.99 -11.63 38.63
C GLY A 428 2.73 -11.96 39.43
N LYS A 429 2.31 -11.04 40.31
CA LYS A 429 1.02 -11.10 41.03
C LYS A 429 -0.08 -10.50 40.16
N VAL A 430 -1.18 -11.24 39.96
CA VAL A 430 -2.37 -10.75 39.28
C VAL A 430 -3.05 -9.67 40.13
N ILE A 431 -3.45 -8.56 39.50
CA ILE A 431 -4.15 -7.45 40.18
C ILE A 431 -5.58 -7.22 39.67
N THR A 432 -5.97 -7.83 38.55
CA THR A 432 -7.36 -7.87 38.06
C THR A 432 -8.10 -9.07 38.64
N LYS A 433 -9.41 -8.95 38.84
CA LYS A 433 -10.26 -10.07 39.28
C LYS A 433 -10.90 -10.81 38.12
N GLU A 434 -11.23 -10.08 37.07
CA GLU A 434 -11.88 -10.59 35.87
C GLU A 434 -10.83 -10.84 34.77
N PRO A 435 -11.05 -11.84 33.91
CA PRO A 435 -10.33 -11.94 32.65
C PRO A 435 -10.77 -10.80 31.71
N GLY A 436 -9.92 -10.44 30.75
CA GLY A 436 -10.25 -9.39 29.81
C GLY A 436 -9.20 -9.21 28.73
N LYS A 437 -9.28 -8.09 28.00
CA LYS A 437 -8.23 -7.65 27.09
C LYS A 437 -7.71 -6.34 27.63
N TYR A 438 -6.50 -6.41 28.17
CA TYR A 438 -5.88 -5.30 28.86
C TYR A 438 -4.61 -4.95 28.12
N VAL A 439 -4.38 -3.66 27.94
CA VAL A 439 -3.17 -3.11 27.29
C VAL A 439 -2.73 -1.85 28.02
N GLU A 440 -1.50 -1.42 27.74
CA GLU A 440 -0.94 -0.12 28.15
C GLU A 440 -1.03 0.17 29.68
N PRO A 441 -0.61 -0.75 30.58
CA PRO A 441 -0.66 -0.50 32.01
C PRO A 441 0.46 0.47 32.47
N SER A 442 0.16 1.36 33.41
CA SER A 442 1.14 2.30 33.97
C SER A 442 0.92 2.56 35.47
N PHE A 443 1.99 2.81 36.22
CA PHE A 443 1.92 3.11 37.65
C PHE A 443 1.66 4.58 37.95
N SER A 444 0.91 4.85 39.02
CA SER A 444 0.90 6.16 39.68
C SER A 444 2.30 6.51 40.21
N PRO A 445 2.60 7.82 40.40
CA PRO A 445 3.88 8.26 40.92
C PRO A 445 4.34 7.60 42.22
N ASP A 446 3.40 7.30 43.13
CA ASP A 446 3.66 6.63 44.40
C ASP A 446 3.66 5.09 44.31
N GLY A 447 3.39 4.52 43.13
CA GLY A 447 3.36 3.09 42.85
C GLY A 447 2.19 2.32 43.50
N LYS A 448 1.16 3.01 44.01
CA LYS A 448 0.00 2.37 44.68
C LYS A 448 -1.17 2.10 43.76
N THR A 449 -1.29 2.82 42.65
CA THR A 449 -2.34 2.66 41.65
C THR A 449 -1.72 2.23 40.32
N VAL A 450 -2.40 1.37 39.60
CA VAL A 450 -2.13 1.03 38.21
C VAL A 450 -3.32 1.51 37.39
N VAL A 451 -3.04 2.21 36.30
CA VAL A 451 -4.03 2.54 35.27
C VAL A 451 -3.75 1.72 34.03
N TYR A 452 -4.78 1.38 33.27
CA TYR A 452 -4.65 0.54 32.09
C TYR A 452 -5.83 0.76 31.16
N ARG A 453 -5.69 0.33 29.91
CA ARG A 453 -6.78 0.33 28.93
C ARG A 453 -7.39 -1.06 28.83
N LYS A 454 -8.72 -1.14 28.93
CA LYS A 454 -9.50 -2.33 28.58
C LYS A 454 -10.03 -2.15 27.16
N VAL A 455 -9.81 -3.14 26.30
CA VAL A 455 -10.24 -3.10 24.89
C VAL A 455 -11.33 -4.13 24.59
N SER A 456 -12.06 -3.90 23.50
CA SER A 456 -13.01 -4.90 22.99
C SER A 456 -12.25 -6.04 22.32
N GLY A 457 -12.83 -7.24 22.35
CA GLY A 457 -12.37 -8.36 21.55
C GLY A 457 -13.13 -8.50 20.24
N GLY A 458 -12.79 -9.53 19.48
CA GLY A 458 -13.49 -9.91 18.26
C GLY A 458 -12.54 -10.13 17.10
N PHE A 459 -13.11 -10.53 15.97
CA PHE A 459 -12.37 -10.86 14.76
C PHE A 459 -11.33 -11.98 14.98
N ILE A 460 -10.06 -11.68 15.23
CA ILE A 460 -9.00 -12.69 15.50
C ILE A 460 -8.77 -12.97 16.99
N THR A 461 -9.45 -12.26 17.88
CA THR A 461 -9.43 -12.53 19.34
C THR A 461 -10.83 -12.87 19.82
N ASN A 462 -10.93 -13.62 20.93
CA ASN A 462 -12.20 -14.01 21.52
C ASN A 462 -13.05 -12.76 21.91
N PRO A 463 -14.30 -12.57 21.46
CA PRO A 463 -15.10 -11.38 21.78
C PRO A 463 -15.57 -11.32 23.25
N VAL A 464 -15.52 -12.44 23.99
CA VAL A 464 -15.97 -12.52 25.39
C VAL A 464 -15.13 -11.59 26.27
N TRP A 465 -15.75 -11.02 27.31
CA TRP A 465 -15.18 -9.98 28.19
C TRP A 465 -14.81 -8.65 27.50
N GLY A 466 -15.32 -8.41 26.29
CA GLY A 466 -15.09 -7.17 25.52
C GLY A 466 -15.98 -5.97 25.88
N LEU A 467 -16.94 -6.10 26.81
CA LEU A 467 -17.83 -4.99 27.19
C LEU A 467 -17.14 -3.94 28.06
N ASN A 468 -17.66 -2.71 28.00
CA ASN A 468 -17.19 -1.54 28.75
C ASN A 468 -15.69 -1.24 28.52
N PRO A 469 -15.23 -1.08 27.26
CA PRO A 469 -13.88 -0.63 26.98
C PRO A 469 -13.64 0.76 27.59
N GLY A 470 -12.39 1.08 27.89
CA GLY A 470 -12.02 2.36 28.49
C GLY A 470 -10.76 2.28 29.34
N ILE A 471 -10.44 3.39 30.00
CA ILE A 471 -9.32 3.50 30.92
C ILE A 471 -9.80 3.23 32.33
N TYR A 472 -9.14 2.31 33.03
CA TYR A 472 -9.48 1.90 34.39
C TYR A 472 -8.31 2.14 35.34
N ALA A 473 -8.61 2.35 36.62
CA ALA A 473 -7.65 2.43 37.71
C ALA A 473 -7.90 1.33 38.75
N VAL A 474 -6.83 0.68 39.23
CA VAL A 474 -6.89 -0.38 40.25
C VAL A 474 -5.69 -0.26 41.21
N SER A 475 -5.81 -0.77 42.44
CA SER A 475 -4.65 -0.83 43.33
C SER A 475 -3.57 -1.76 42.78
N SER A 476 -2.29 -1.37 42.92
CA SER A 476 -1.14 -2.22 42.58
C SER A 476 -1.02 -3.48 43.45
N LYS A 477 -1.86 -3.63 44.48
CA LYS A 477 -2.00 -4.84 45.29
C LYS A 477 -3.16 -5.75 44.83
N GLY A 478 -3.96 -5.31 43.86
CA GLY A 478 -5.22 -5.92 43.43
C GLY A 478 -6.44 -5.31 44.12
N GLY A 479 -7.61 -5.42 43.49
CA GLY A 479 -8.87 -4.87 44.00
C GLY A 479 -9.93 -4.70 42.91
N GLU A 480 -11.03 -4.02 43.24
CA GLU A 480 -12.03 -3.63 42.24
C GLU A 480 -11.50 -2.48 41.37
N PRO A 481 -11.50 -2.62 40.04
CA PRO A 481 -11.12 -1.53 39.14
C PRO A 481 -12.23 -0.48 39.07
N LYS A 482 -11.84 0.78 38.86
CA LYS A 482 -12.76 1.90 38.62
C LYS A 482 -12.56 2.45 37.23
N LEU A 483 -13.66 2.64 36.49
CA LEU A 483 -13.63 3.33 35.20
C LEU A 483 -13.25 4.80 35.44
N VAL A 484 -12.28 5.28 34.68
CA VAL A 484 -11.83 6.68 34.67
C VAL A 484 -12.46 7.41 33.47
N THR A 485 -12.35 6.84 32.26
CA THR A 485 -12.99 7.37 31.05
C THR A 485 -13.25 6.26 30.05
N GLU A 486 -14.30 6.38 29.25
CA GLU A 486 -14.64 5.44 28.18
C GLU A 486 -13.71 5.59 26.95
N ASN A 487 -13.01 6.73 26.82
CA ASN A 487 -12.24 7.07 25.63
C ASN A 487 -10.82 7.53 25.95
N GLY A 488 -9.82 6.86 25.39
CA GLY A 488 -8.42 7.24 25.47
C GLY A 488 -7.47 6.08 25.17
N LEU A 489 -6.23 6.42 24.84
CA LEU A 489 -5.10 5.53 24.59
C LEU A 489 -3.92 5.96 25.47
N GLN A 490 -2.97 5.05 25.68
CA GLN A 490 -1.67 5.30 26.35
C GLN A 490 -1.80 6.03 27.71
N PRO A 491 -2.62 5.54 28.65
CA PRO A 491 -2.84 6.20 29.93
C PRO A 491 -1.53 6.31 30.73
N HIS A 492 -1.18 7.50 31.19
CA HIS A 492 0.05 7.73 31.95
C HIS A 492 -0.08 8.87 32.97
N PHE A 493 0.92 8.99 33.86
CA PHE A 493 0.94 10.00 34.92
C PHE A 493 2.08 11.01 34.76
N GLY A 494 1.76 12.29 34.96
CA GLY A 494 2.74 13.33 35.29
C GLY A 494 3.06 13.34 36.79
N LYS A 495 3.35 14.48 37.40
CA LYS A 495 3.78 14.54 38.82
C LYS A 495 2.77 14.04 39.85
N ARG A 496 1.47 14.13 39.56
CA ARG A 496 0.40 13.92 40.54
C ARG A 496 -0.18 12.51 40.50
N ASN A 497 -0.70 12.03 41.63
CA ASN A 497 -1.31 10.70 41.77
C ASN A 497 -2.83 10.69 41.52
N ASP A 498 -3.48 11.85 41.49
CA ASP A 498 -4.93 11.99 41.47
C ASP A 498 -5.53 12.14 40.07
N ARG A 499 -4.70 12.18 39.03
CA ARG A 499 -5.11 12.39 37.64
C ARG A 499 -4.20 11.67 36.67
N VAL A 500 -4.73 11.38 35.49
CA VAL A 500 -4.05 10.72 34.38
C VAL A 500 -4.13 11.55 33.11
N TYR A 501 -3.21 11.26 32.20
CA TYR A 501 -3.20 11.76 30.84
C TYR A 501 -3.53 10.62 29.89
N VAL A 502 -4.30 10.93 28.86
CA VAL A 502 -4.69 9.99 27.79
C VAL A 502 -4.54 10.66 26.44
N VAL A 503 -4.20 9.88 25.42
CA VAL A 503 -4.22 10.30 24.02
C VAL A 503 -5.59 9.99 23.43
N ARG A 504 -6.15 10.90 22.62
CA ARG A 504 -7.41 10.69 21.90
C ARG A 504 -7.23 10.95 20.41
N ASN A 505 -7.75 10.02 19.61
CA ASN A 505 -7.76 10.15 18.15
C ASN A 505 -9.01 10.92 17.71
N GLY A 506 -8.85 11.81 16.73
CA GLY A 506 -9.90 12.67 16.17
C GLY A 506 -9.42 13.33 14.89
N GLU A 507 -10.02 14.46 14.48
CA GLU A 507 -9.50 15.27 13.36
C GLU A 507 -8.05 15.72 13.62
N LYS A 508 -7.75 16.00 14.89
CA LYS A 508 -6.40 16.17 15.43
C LYS A 508 -6.24 15.21 16.59
N THR A 509 -5.06 14.64 16.72
CA THR A 509 -4.70 13.83 17.90
C THR A 509 -4.56 14.75 19.10
N GLN A 510 -5.11 14.35 20.24
CA GLN A 510 -5.23 15.17 21.44
C GLN A 510 -4.55 14.52 22.64
N LEU A 511 -3.93 15.33 23.49
CA LEU A 511 -3.56 14.98 24.85
C LEU A 511 -4.60 15.56 25.80
N ALA A 512 -5.30 14.69 26.52
CA ALA A 512 -6.29 15.06 27.52
C ALA A 512 -5.84 14.65 28.92
N ARG A 513 -6.36 15.35 29.93
CA ARG A 513 -6.15 15.10 31.36
C ARG A 513 -7.49 14.84 32.01
N ILE A 514 -7.55 13.84 32.89
CA ILE A 514 -8.76 13.50 33.65
C ILE A 514 -8.39 13.06 35.06
N ASP A 515 -9.19 13.46 36.05
CA ASP A 515 -9.01 13.02 37.43
C ASP A 515 -9.41 11.53 37.57
N LEU A 516 -8.85 10.82 38.56
CA LEU A 516 -9.09 9.37 38.74
C LEU A 516 -10.54 9.01 39.11
N ASP A 517 -11.37 9.99 39.47
CA ASP A 517 -12.80 9.82 39.70
C ASP A 517 -13.65 10.07 38.43
N GLY A 518 -12.99 10.33 37.29
CA GLY A 518 -13.61 10.61 36.00
C GLY A 518 -14.06 12.06 35.80
N GLN A 519 -13.78 12.96 36.75
CA GLN A 519 -14.11 14.38 36.64
C GLN A 519 -12.98 15.18 35.96
N HIS A 520 -13.30 16.44 35.63
CA HIS A 520 -12.36 17.42 35.04
C HIS A 520 -11.63 16.96 33.78
N ASP A 521 -12.32 16.17 32.95
CA ASP A 521 -11.86 15.75 31.63
C ASP A 521 -11.63 16.96 30.72
N THR A 522 -10.36 17.28 30.47
CA THR A 522 -9.94 18.50 29.76
C THR A 522 -8.92 18.16 28.69
N THR A 523 -9.17 18.59 27.45
CA THR A 523 -8.16 18.52 26.38
C THR A 523 -7.14 19.65 26.59
N LEU A 524 -5.86 19.31 26.60
CA LEU A 524 -4.78 20.25 26.88
C LEU A 524 -4.00 20.60 25.62
N TYR A 525 -3.63 19.60 24.82
CA TYR A 525 -2.85 19.79 23.60
C TYR A 525 -3.49 19.06 22.43
N GLN A 526 -3.27 19.56 21.22
CA GLN A 526 -3.65 18.87 19.99
C GLN A 526 -2.61 19.05 18.87
N GLY A 527 -2.49 18.07 18.00
CA GLY A 527 -1.53 18.08 16.89
C GLY A 527 -2.17 17.47 15.66
N LYS A 528 -1.98 18.12 14.50
CA LYS A 528 -2.63 17.68 13.25
C LYS A 528 -2.12 16.32 12.79
N PHE A 529 -0.82 16.06 12.97
CA PHE A 529 -0.18 14.79 12.57
C PHE A 529 0.54 14.11 13.74
N ALA A 530 0.21 14.52 14.96
CA ALA A 530 0.75 13.88 16.15
C ALA A 530 0.21 12.45 16.26
N THR A 531 1.05 11.52 16.69
CA THR A 531 0.69 10.11 16.89
C THR A 531 0.85 9.68 18.34
N GLU A 532 1.59 10.44 19.14
CA GLU A 532 1.92 10.10 20.52
C GLU A 532 2.13 11.38 21.34
N TYR A 533 1.75 11.34 22.62
CA TYR A 533 2.08 12.36 23.61
C TYR A 533 2.52 11.71 24.93
N LYS A 534 3.54 12.27 25.57
CA LYS A 534 4.03 11.82 26.87
C LYS A 534 4.42 13.00 27.78
N VAL A 535 3.68 13.18 28.88
CA VAL A 535 3.99 14.18 29.91
C VAL A 535 5.18 13.71 30.76
N SER A 536 6.10 14.62 31.09
CA SER A 536 7.27 14.32 31.91
C SER A 536 6.89 13.97 33.35
N PRO A 537 7.69 13.13 34.05
CA PRO A 537 7.41 12.72 35.42
C PRO A 537 7.26 13.86 36.45
N ASP A 538 7.93 15.00 36.23
CA ASP A 538 7.79 16.22 37.04
C ASP A 538 6.64 17.14 36.60
N GLY A 539 6.00 16.87 35.46
CA GLY A 539 4.94 17.69 34.90
C GLY A 539 5.40 19.06 34.44
N GLU A 540 6.65 19.20 33.98
CA GLU A 540 7.19 20.48 33.45
C GLU A 540 7.33 20.48 31.92
N HIS A 541 7.30 19.30 31.28
CA HIS A 541 7.46 19.13 29.84
C HIS A 541 6.45 18.14 29.27
N VAL A 542 6.17 18.28 27.97
CA VAL A 542 5.45 17.29 27.18
C VAL A 542 6.27 16.98 25.92
N ALA A 543 6.48 15.69 25.68
CA ALA A 543 7.07 15.18 24.46
C ALA A 543 5.97 14.64 23.56
N PHE A 544 6.17 14.72 22.23
CA PHE A 544 5.22 14.20 21.26
C PHE A 544 5.94 13.72 20.00
N ALA A 545 5.34 12.73 19.32
CA ALA A 545 5.77 12.29 18.01
C ALA A 545 4.84 12.87 16.94
N GLU A 546 5.38 13.51 15.91
CA GLU A 546 4.64 13.99 14.75
C GLU A 546 5.43 13.74 13.47
N ARG A 547 4.78 13.15 12.45
CA ARG A 547 5.44 12.71 11.20
C ARG A 547 6.72 11.90 11.48
N PHE A 548 6.61 10.96 12.42
CA PHE A 548 7.68 10.07 12.88
C PHE A 548 8.88 10.77 13.54
N LYS A 549 8.81 12.08 13.80
CA LYS A 549 9.88 12.83 14.47
C LYS A 549 9.46 13.15 15.91
N VAL A 550 10.41 13.10 16.85
CA VAL A 550 10.18 13.34 18.28
C VAL A 550 10.50 14.79 18.62
N PHE A 551 9.58 15.43 19.35
CA PHE A 551 9.65 16.82 19.79
C PHE A 551 9.41 16.93 21.29
N VAL A 552 9.88 18.03 21.89
CA VAL A 552 9.61 18.41 23.28
C VAL A 552 9.25 19.90 23.37
N THR A 553 8.33 20.24 24.28
CA THR A 553 7.92 21.61 24.59
C THR A 553 7.64 21.74 26.10
N PRO A 554 7.75 22.94 26.69
CA PRO A 554 7.29 23.17 28.05
C PRO A 554 5.81 22.81 28.21
N TYR A 555 5.45 22.33 29.39
CA TYR A 555 4.09 21.92 29.72
C TYR A 555 3.38 22.93 30.62
N ILE A 556 2.14 23.25 30.29
CA ILE A 556 1.24 24.06 31.11
C ILE A 556 -0.16 23.45 31.11
N GLU A 557 -0.84 23.52 32.26
CA GLU A 557 -2.27 23.20 32.37
C GLU A 557 -3.10 24.49 32.21
N ARG A 558 -4.01 24.52 31.24
CA ARG A 558 -5.00 25.60 31.08
C ARG A 558 -6.32 25.05 30.53
N GLY A 559 -7.37 25.85 30.56
CA GLY A 559 -8.70 25.47 30.06
C GLY A 559 -8.80 25.36 28.53
N ASP A 560 -8.11 26.23 27.78
CA ASP A 560 -8.14 26.18 26.32
C ASP A 560 -7.06 25.27 25.73
N VAL A 561 -7.41 24.58 24.65
CA VAL A 561 -6.51 23.65 23.95
C VAL A 561 -5.32 24.39 23.30
N ILE A 562 -4.14 23.81 23.43
CA ILE A 562 -2.90 24.31 22.87
C ILE A 562 -2.55 23.52 21.60
N ASP A 563 -2.40 24.20 20.47
CA ASP A 563 -1.89 23.56 19.25
C ASP A 563 -0.38 23.25 19.41
N THR A 564 0.00 22.06 18.97
CA THR A 564 1.39 21.58 18.89
C THR A 564 1.72 21.20 17.45
N GLY A 565 3.01 21.04 17.21
CA GLY A 565 3.54 20.59 15.93
C GLY A 565 4.84 21.32 15.56
N PRO A 566 5.50 20.91 14.47
CA PRO A 566 6.77 21.48 14.04
C PRO A 566 6.70 22.98 13.71
N LYS A 567 5.49 23.49 13.42
CA LYS A 567 5.23 24.89 13.06
C LYS A 567 4.48 25.67 14.15
N ALA A 568 4.30 25.09 15.34
CA ALA A 568 3.65 25.75 16.46
C ALA A 568 4.54 26.90 16.99
N SER A 569 3.95 28.06 17.28
CA SER A 569 4.67 29.27 17.72
C SER A 569 4.23 29.78 19.10
N ASN A 570 3.19 29.18 19.68
CA ASN A 570 2.62 29.48 20.98
C ASN A 570 3.53 29.11 22.16
N LEU A 571 4.34 28.05 22.02
CA LEU A 571 5.35 27.62 22.99
C LEU A 571 6.63 27.26 22.22
N PRO A 572 7.82 27.37 22.83
CA PRO A 572 9.05 26.91 22.18
C PRO A 572 9.02 25.39 22.02
N VAL A 573 9.18 24.92 20.79
CA VAL A 573 9.25 23.49 20.44
C VAL A 573 10.67 23.14 19.99
N LYS A 574 11.23 22.06 20.52
CA LYS A 574 12.55 21.53 20.10
C LYS A 574 12.38 20.15 19.47
N LYS A 575 12.93 19.97 18.27
CA LYS A 575 13.03 18.67 17.60
C LYS A 575 14.23 17.91 18.15
N LEU A 576 14.02 16.69 18.62
CA LEU A 576 15.07 15.87 19.25
C LEU A 576 15.57 14.74 18.34
N SER A 577 14.74 14.22 17.45
CA SER A 577 15.13 13.10 16.59
C SER A 577 15.62 13.58 15.21
N VAL A 578 16.75 13.05 14.77
CA VAL A 578 17.22 13.20 13.37
C VAL A 578 16.52 12.17 12.47
N ARG A 579 16.37 10.94 12.97
CA ARG A 579 15.65 9.82 12.35
C ARG A 579 14.27 9.62 12.98
N ALA A 580 13.61 8.51 12.64
CA ALA A 580 12.29 8.19 13.14
C ALA A 580 12.32 7.79 14.61
N GLY A 581 11.19 7.97 15.31
CA GLY A 581 11.05 7.55 16.70
C GLY A 581 9.60 7.40 17.14
N GLU A 582 9.36 6.35 17.92
CA GLU A 582 8.10 6.02 18.59
C GLU A 582 8.39 5.45 19.99
N GLY A 583 7.37 5.28 20.83
CA GLY A 583 7.54 4.70 22.17
C GLY A 583 8.29 5.65 23.10
N ILE A 584 7.83 6.90 23.16
CA ILE A 584 8.46 7.96 23.94
C ILE A 584 8.38 7.62 25.42
N SER A 585 9.54 7.61 26.08
CA SER A 585 9.66 7.44 27.53
C SER A 585 10.62 8.45 28.16
N TRP A 586 10.37 8.75 29.43
CA TRP A 586 11.13 9.74 30.19
C TRP A 586 11.98 9.06 31.26
N GLY A 587 13.21 9.53 31.45
CA GLY A 587 13.96 9.25 32.67
C GLY A 587 13.23 9.83 33.89
N ALA A 588 13.36 9.21 35.07
CA ALA A 588 12.56 9.63 36.24
C ALA A 588 12.86 11.04 36.77
N LYS A 589 14.01 11.61 36.39
CA LYS A 589 14.38 13.00 36.69
C LYS A 589 13.91 13.99 35.61
N SER A 590 13.19 13.52 34.59
CA SER A 590 12.71 14.29 33.42
C SER A 590 13.81 15.01 32.61
N ASN A 591 15.08 14.68 32.84
CA ASN A 591 16.20 15.33 32.17
C ASN A 591 16.70 14.55 30.94
N GLU A 592 16.13 13.37 30.68
CA GLU A 592 16.46 12.52 29.56
C GLU A 592 15.18 11.99 28.93
N LEU A 593 15.14 12.03 27.60
CA LEU A 593 14.08 11.45 26.79
C LEU A 593 14.62 10.29 25.97
N TYR A 594 13.79 9.27 25.81
CA TYR A 594 14.09 8.04 25.09
C TYR A 594 13.00 7.74 24.07
N TRP A 595 13.37 7.13 22.96
CA TRP A 595 12.43 6.59 21.95
C TRP A 595 13.11 5.46 21.18
N SER A 596 12.33 4.59 20.55
CA SER A 596 12.83 3.45 19.78
C SER A 596 12.53 3.58 18.29
N LEU A 597 13.33 2.87 17.50
CA LEU A 597 13.06 2.54 16.11
C LEU A 597 13.50 1.08 15.88
N GLY A 598 12.53 0.16 15.93
CA GLY A 598 12.84 -1.26 16.07
C GLY A 598 13.75 -1.49 17.27
N ALA A 599 14.88 -2.16 17.04
CA ALA A 599 15.85 -2.47 18.08
C ALA A 599 16.77 -1.30 18.49
N ASP A 600 16.73 -0.15 17.82
CA ASP A 600 17.55 1.00 18.17
C ASP A 600 16.86 1.87 19.23
N LEU A 601 17.47 1.99 20.40
CA LEU A 601 17.09 2.95 21.44
C LEU A 601 17.88 4.24 21.27
N TYR A 602 17.16 5.35 21.10
CA TYR A 602 17.71 6.69 21.09
C TYR A 602 17.52 7.37 22.44
N GLN A 603 18.47 8.21 22.83
CA GLN A 603 18.50 8.93 24.09
C GLN A 603 19.03 10.35 23.88
N THR A 604 18.35 11.33 24.45
CA THR A 604 18.77 12.73 24.45
C THR A 604 18.58 13.37 25.82
N ASN A 605 19.59 14.14 26.26
CA ASN A 605 19.46 15.01 27.44
C ASN A 605 18.66 16.26 27.06
N VAL A 606 17.67 16.62 27.88
CA VAL A 606 16.79 17.77 27.65
C VAL A 606 17.00 18.90 28.66
N SER A 607 17.94 18.77 29.58
CA SER A 607 18.24 19.82 30.56
C SER A 607 18.71 21.10 29.87
N GLY A 608 18.13 22.22 30.27
CA GLY A 608 18.49 23.55 29.78
C GLY A 608 18.08 23.86 28.33
N LEU A 609 17.30 22.99 27.67
CA LEU A 609 16.81 23.25 26.31
C LEU A 609 15.97 24.54 26.18
N PHE A 610 15.41 25.00 27.29
CA PHE A 610 14.56 26.19 27.38
C PHE A 610 15.16 27.27 28.29
N ASP A 611 16.44 27.14 28.68
CA ASP A 611 17.14 28.17 29.43
C ASP A 611 17.38 29.40 28.54
N ILE A 612 17.47 30.58 29.18
CA ILE A 612 17.77 31.82 28.47
C ILE A 612 19.22 31.75 27.97
N ALA A 613 19.40 31.73 26.65
CA ALA A 613 20.72 31.75 26.04
C ALA A 613 21.39 33.12 26.23
N ASP A 614 22.70 33.11 26.52
CA ASP A 614 23.50 34.33 26.60
C ASP A 614 23.72 34.88 25.18
N SER A 615 23.37 36.15 24.95
CA SER A 615 23.27 36.80 23.62
C SER A 615 24.54 36.80 22.74
N SER A 616 25.66 36.25 23.24
CA SER A 616 26.92 36.06 22.50
C SER A 616 27.09 34.66 21.89
N LYS A 617 26.14 33.75 22.13
CA LYS A 617 26.04 32.44 21.51
C LYS A 617 24.64 32.29 20.95
N GLU A 618 24.39 32.84 19.76
CA GLU A 618 23.25 32.38 18.96
C GLU A 618 23.43 30.88 18.74
N VAL A 619 22.68 30.09 19.52
CA VAL A 619 22.51 28.67 19.29
C VAL A 619 21.69 28.60 18.00
N ASP A 620 22.39 28.35 16.91
CA ASP A 620 21.83 28.18 15.57
C ASP A 620 20.50 27.40 15.65
N ALA A 621 19.46 27.90 14.99
CA ALA A 621 18.14 27.27 14.97
C ALA A 621 18.20 25.83 14.41
N ASP A 622 19.31 25.51 13.74
CA ASP A 622 19.67 24.21 13.17
C ASP A 622 20.66 23.38 14.00
N ASN A 623 20.92 23.69 15.28
CA ASN A 623 21.75 22.84 16.13
C ASN A 623 21.11 21.44 16.26
N LYS A 624 21.56 20.52 15.40
CA LYS A 624 21.15 19.12 15.35
C LYS A 624 21.54 18.49 16.67
N ILE A 625 20.58 18.30 17.55
CA ILE A 625 20.78 17.47 18.74
C ILE A 625 20.97 16.05 18.22
N GLU A 626 22.20 15.53 18.29
CA GLU A 626 22.48 14.15 17.92
C GLU A 626 22.14 13.23 19.09
N PRO A 627 21.11 12.37 18.96
CA PRO A 627 20.76 11.44 20.02
C PRO A 627 21.81 10.34 20.15
N LYS A 628 22.09 9.92 21.38
CA LYS A 628 22.86 8.71 21.65
C LYS A 628 22.05 7.49 21.26
N GLN A 629 22.61 6.62 20.41
CA GLN A 629 21.98 5.38 19.98
C GLN A 629 22.55 4.16 20.74
N THR A 630 21.69 3.24 21.16
CA THR A 630 22.04 1.95 21.76
C THR A 630 21.22 0.84 21.11
N TYR A 631 21.89 -0.17 20.53
CA TYR A 631 21.22 -1.31 19.93
C TYR A 631 20.78 -2.33 21.00
N LEU A 632 19.48 -2.58 21.10
CA LEU A 632 18.84 -3.47 22.10
C LEU A 632 18.55 -4.88 21.60
N GLY A 633 18.54 -5.10 20.27
CA GLY A 633 18.27 -6.38 19.63
C GLY A 633 19.25 -7.49 20.01
N PHE A 634 18.88 -8.73 19.68
CA PHE A 634 19.64 -9.93 20.03
C PHE A 634 19.37 -11.09 19.08
N LYS A 635 20.23 -12.11 19.10
CA LYS A 635 20.04 -13.34 18.31
C LYS A 635 19.08 -14.31 18.99
N HIS A 636 18.19 -14.92 18.22
CA HIS A 636 17.34 -16.04 18.65
C HIS A 636 17.48 -17.21 17.67
N LYS A 637 17.25 -18.43 18.16
CA LYS A 637 17.29 -19.63 17.30
C LYS A 637 16.05 -19.69 16.42
N VAL A 638 16.25 -20.15 15.18
CA VAL A 638 15.15 -20.51 14.29
C VAL A 638 14.57 -21.86 14.75
N ASP A 639 13.24 -22.00 14.72
CA ASP A 639 12.60 -23.31 14.91
C ASP A 639 12.95 -24.22 13.73
N LYS A 640 13.51 -25.40 14.06
CA LYS A 640 13.91 -26.40 13.08
C LYS A 640 13.45 -27.78 13.53
N PRO A 641 12.46 -28.38 12.85
CA PRO A 641 12.02 -29.73 13.19
C PRO A 641 13.13 -30.75 12.93
N SER A 642 12.99 -31.91 13.56
CA SER A 642 13.88 -33.06 13.41
C SER A 642 13.16 -34.25 12.76
N GLY A 643 13.95 -35.25 12.35
CA GLY A 643 13.43 -36.47 11.72
C GLY A 643 13.33 -36.37 10.19
N THR A 644 12.82 -37.44 9.58
CA THR A 644 12.73 -37.58 8.11
C THR A 644 11.32 -37.99 7.72
N VAL A 645 10.73 -37.29 6.75
CA VAL A 645 9.43 -37.62 6.14
C VAL A 645 9.67 -37.97 4.68
N ALA A 646 9.04 -39.06 4.21
CA ALA A 646 9.08 -39.47 2.81
C ALA A 646 7.67 -39.52 2.23
N PHE A 647 7.40 -38.66 1.25
CA PHE A 647 6.15 -38.71 0.46
C PHE A 647 6.35 -39.67 -0.70
N VAL A 648 5.47 -40.66 -0.87
CA VAL A 648 5.69 -41.77 -1.82
C VAL A 648 4.44 -42.05 -2.65
N GLY A 649 4.63 -42.26 -3.96
CA GLY A 649 3.62 -42.87 -4.85
C GLY A 649 2.75 -41.89 -5.65
N GLY A 650 2.88 -40.59 -5.39
CA GLY A 650 2.06 -39.55 -6.00
C GLY A 650 2.74 -38.85 -7.16
N LYS A 651 2.09 -37.81 -7.68
CA LYS A 651 2.64 -36.96 -8.74
C LYS A 651 3.40 -35.79 -8.13
N VAL A 652 4.67 -35.61 -8.46
CA VAL A 652 5.49 -34.50 -7.97
C VAL A 652 5.55 -33.42 -9.03
N VAL A 653 4.90 -32.29 -8.78
CA VAL A 653 4.96 -31.09 -9.62
C VAL A 653 6.14 -30.25 -9.12
N THR A 654 7.28 -30.30 -9.80
CA THR A 654 8.53 -29.78 -9.22
C THR A 654 8.65 -28.26 -9.31
N MET A 655 8.04 -27.63 -10.32
CA MET A 655 8.26 -26.24 -10.72
C MET A 655 9.71 -25.94 -11.19
N GLU A 656 10.52 -26.96 -11.45
CA GLU A 656 11.76 -26.84 -12.22
C GLU A 656 11.42 -26.94 -13.73
N GLY A 657 10.99 -25.81 -14.32
CA GLY A 657 10.49 -25.79 -15.69
C GLY A 657 9.07 -26.35 -15.79
N GLU A 658 8.85 -27.33 -16.66
CA GLU A 658 7.58 -28.06 -16.82
C GLU A 658 7.65 -29.50 -16.25
N GLN A 659 8.69 -29.81 -15.48
CA GLN A 659 8.92 -31.17 -14.99
C GLN A 659 7.83 -31.62 -14.00
N VAL A 660 7.27 -32.79 -14.30
CA VAL A 660 6.34 -33.53 -13.45
C VAL A 660 6.84 -34.96 -13.35
N ILE A 661 6.89 -35.51 -12.14
CA ILE A 661 7.35 -36.88 -11.88
C ILE A 661 6.15 -37.72 -11.46
N ASP A 662 5.79 -38.70 -12.28
CA ASP A 662 4.78 -39.70 -11.95
C ASP A 662 5.36 -40.76 -11.01
N ASN A 663 4.53 -41.27 -10.10
CA ASN A 663 4.92 -42.23 -9.06
C ASN A 663 6.23 -41.80 -8.36
N GLY A 664 6.27 -40.54 -7.94
CA GLY A 664 7.44 -39.88 -7.41
C GLY A 664 7.61 -40.04 -5.90
N VAL A 665 8.81 -39.70 -5.44
CA VAL A 665 9.22 -39.66 -4.04
C VAL A 665 9.84 -38.30 -3.73
N VAL A 666 9.45 -37.72 -2.60
CA VAL A 666 10.09 -36.52 -2.02
C VAL A 666 10.54 -36.86 -0.60
N ILE A 667 11.84 -36.72 -0.32
CA ILE A 667 12.42 -36.93 1.02
C ILE A 667 12.71 -35.57 1.64
N VAL A 668 12.16 -35.35 2.83
CA VAL A 668 12.41 -34.17 3.67
C VAL A 668 13.13 -34.62 4.94
N GLU A 669 14.24 -33.98 5.28
CA GLU A 669 14.97 -34.19 6.54
C GLU A 669 15.06 -32.86 7.28
N GLY A 670 14.52 -32.83 8.51
CA GLY A 670 14.23 -31.60 9.24
C GLY A 670 13.31 -30.71 8.41
N ASN A 671 13.83 -29.57 7.93
CA ASN A 671 13.11 -28.62 7.11
C ASN A 671 13.64 -28.50 5.66
N THR A 672 14.50 -29.42 5.22
CA THR A 672 15.15 -29.35 3.90
C THR A 672 14.75 -30.55 3.04
N ILE A 673 14.47 -30.31 1.76
CA ILE A 673 14.26 -31.36 0.75
C ILE A 673 15.62 -32.00 0.45
N LYS A 674 15.76 -33.30 0.71
CA LYS A 674 17.02 -34.04 0.52
C LYS A 674 17.09 -34.76 -0.82
N ALA A 675 15.98 -35.29 -1.29
CA ALA A 675 15.91 -35.99 -2.57
C ALA A 675 14.52 -35.87 -3.18
N VAL A 676 14.47 -35.86 -4.51
CA VAL A 676 13.26 -35.91 -5.31
C VAL A 676 13.54 -36.73 -6.57
N GLY A 677 12.61 -37.60 -6.97
CA GLY A 677 12.80 -38.48 -8.13
C GLY A 677 11.66 -39.48 -8.27
N ALA A 678 11.72 -40.34 -9.29
CA ALA A 678 10.78 -41.46 -9.40
C ALA A 678 11.03 -42.46 -8.26
N GLN A 679 9.99 -43.19 -7.84
CA GLN A 679 10.11 -44.14 -6.72
C GLN A 679 11.19 -45.22 -6.94
N ALA A 680 11.46 -45.60 -8.20
CA ALA A 680 12.51 -46.55 -8.53
C ALA A 680 13.93 -46.00 -8.31
N ASP A 681 14.09 -44.68 -8.31
CA ASP A 681 15.40 -44.00 -8.32
C ASP A 681 15.78 -43.41 -6.95
N VAL A 682 14.83 -43.31 -6.02
CA VAL A 682 15.02 -42.68 -4.71
C VAL A 682 14.93 -43.72 -3.59
N ALA A 683 16.05 -43.96 -2.90
CA ALA A 683 16.09 -44.84 -1.74
C ALA A 683 15.42 -44.18 -0.52
N ILE A 684 14.32 -44.75 -0.05
CA ILE A 684 13.61 -44.29 1.15
C ILE A 684 14.36 -44.76 2.41
N PRO A 685 14.80 -43.86 3.31
CA PRO A 685 15.47 -44.24 4.55
C PRO A 685 14.55 -45.07 5.44
N SER A 686 15.08 -46.13 6.06
CA SER A 686 14.29 -47.06 6.89
C SER A 686 13.64 -46.43 8.12
N GLY A 687 14.20 -45.32 8.63
CA GLY A 687 13.66 -44.55 9.74
C GLY A 687 12.73 -43.39 9.34
N ALA A 688 12.47 -43.20 8.04
CA ALA A 688 11.60 -42.12 7.58
C ALA A 688 10.13 -42.43 7.88
N LYS A 689 9.38 -41.40 8.30
CA LYS A 689 7.93 -41.47 8.33
C LYS A 689 7.40 -41.43 6.90
N VAL A 690 6.84 -42.53 6.44
CA VAL A 690 6.26 -42.63 5.09
C VAL A 690 4.84 -42.06 5.08
N VAL A 691 4.59 -41.16 4.14
CA VAL A 691 3.27 -40.61 3.81
C VAL A 691 2.92 -41.07 2.40
N ASP A 692 1.88 -41.89 2.28
CA ASP A 692 1.38 -42.35 0.98
C ASP A 692 0.58 -41.23 0.31
N ILE A 693 1.03 -40.83 -0.88
CA ILE A 693 0.40 -39.80 -1.70
C ILE A 693 -0.08 -40.38 -3.04
N THR A 694 -0.28 -41.70 -3.13
CA THR A 694 -0.84 -42.35 -4.31
C THR A 694 -2.19 -41.73 -4.70
N GLY A 695 -2.33 -41.39 -5.99
CA GLY A 695 -3.50 -40.69 -6.52
C GLY A 695 -3.57 -39.19 -6.17
N LYS A 696 -2.54 -38.64 -5.51
CA LYS A 696 -2.43 -37.23 -5.12
C LYS A 696 -1.29 -36.54 -5.86
N SER A 697 -1.31 -35.21 -5.84
CA SER A 697 -0.24 -34.35 -6.32
C SER A 697 0.46 -33.67 -5.15
N ILE A 698 1.78 -33.61 -5.17
CA ILE A 698 2.59 -32.80 -4.25
C ILE A 698 3.30 -31.70 -5.06
N MET A 699 3.27 -30.48 -4.53
CA MET A 699 3.86 -29.29 -5.16
C MET A 699 4.45 -28.35 -4.10
N PRO A 700 5.26 -27.34 -4.49
CA PRO A 700 5.66 -26.29 -3.56
C PRO A 700 4.43 -25.63 -2.94
N GLY A 701 4.52 -25.23 -1.68
CA GLY A 701 3.45 -24.48 -1.03
C GLY A 701 3.25 -23.13 -1.72
N LEU A 702 2.02 -22.60 -1.63
CA LEU A 702 1.64 -21.37 -2.30
C LEU A 702 2.31 -20.16 -1.63
N ILE A 703 2.77 -19.24 -2.47
CA ILE A 703 3.28 -17.93 -2.08
C ILE A 703 2.25 -16.89 -2.49
N ASP A 704 1.54 -16.32 -1.52
CA ASP A 704 0.67 -15.18 -1.75
C ASP A 704 1.53 -13.91 -1.86
N ALA A 705 1.71 -13.40 -3.09
CA ALA A 705 2.55 -12.25 -3.36
C ALA A 705 1.97 -10.93 -2.84
N HIS A 706 0.66 -10.90 -2.58
CA HIS A 706 -0.07 -9.73 -2.13
C HIS A 706 -1.19 -10.17 -1.19
N ALA A 707 -0.86 -10.42 0.07
CA ALA A 707 -1.83 -10.78 1.09
C ALA A 707 -2.31 -9.54 1.86
N HIS A 708 -3.45 -9.65 2.55
CA HIS A 708 -3.82 -8.76 3.64
C HIS A 708 -4.46 -9.54 4.79
N GLY A 709 -4.05 -9.23 6.03
CA GLY A 709 -4.71 -9.76 7.22
C GLY A 709 -3.99 -9.38 8.50
N PRO A 710 -4.73 -8.99 9.56
CA PRO A 710 -4.09 -8.62 10.82
C PRO A 710 -3.37 -9.82 11.45
N GLN A 711 -2.21 -9.54 12.04
CA GLN A 711 -1.49 -10.48 12.89
C GLN A 711 -1.73 -10.21 14.39
N GLY A 712 -2.20 -9.02 14.74
CA GLY A 712 -2.69 -8.67 16.07
C GLY A 712 -3.95 -7.83 16.00
N LEU A 713 -4.51 -7.54 17.18
CA LEU A 713 -5.61 -6.60 17.33
C LEU A 713 -5.36 -5.79 18.60
N GLU A 714 -5.26 -4.47 18.46
CA GLU A 714 -5.00 -3.57 19.59
C GLU A 714 -3.73 -3.99 20.35
N GLU A 715 -2.64 -4.28 19.64
CA GLU A 715 -1.35 -4.71 20.17
C GLU A 715 -1.36 -6.13 20.80
N ILE A 716 -2.44 -6.89 20.69
CA ILE A 716 -2.51 -8.29 21.16
C ILE A 716 -2.35 -9.24 19.97
N ILE A 717 -1.29 -10.05 19.98
CA ILE A 717 -1.08 -11.14 19.01
C ILE A 717 -1.66 -12.44 19.63
N PRO A 718 -2.65 -13.10 19.01
CA PRO A 718 -3.21 -14.33 19.54
C PRO A 718 -2.24 -15.51 19.42
N GLN A 719 -2.39 -16.52 20.28
CA GLN A 719 -1.60 -17.76 20.18
C GLN A 719 -2.01 -18.55 18.92
N GLN A 720 -3.29 -18.51 18.55
CA GLN A 720 -3.83 -19.06 17.32
C GLN A 720 -4.59 -18.00 16.52
N ASN A 721 -4.04 -17.60 15.38
CA ASN A 721 -4.73 -16.74 14.43
C ASN A 721 -5.47 -17.60 13.37
N TRP A 722 -6.81 -17.65 13.45
CA TRP A 722 -7.61 -18.50 12.55
C TRP A 722 -7.40 -18.19 11.06
N LYS A 723 -7.01 -16.95 10.68
CA LYS A 723 -6.68 -16.62 9.29
C LYS A 723 -5.43 -17.35 8.81
N ASN A 724 -4.41 -17.44 9.66
CA ASN A 724 -3.17 -18.16 9.35
C ASN A 724 -3.44 -19.66 9.21
N TYR A 725 -4.28 -20.22 10.08
CA TYR A 725 -4.69 -21.63 10.00
C TYR A 725 -5.54 -21.92 8.75
N ALA A 726 -6.49 -21.04 8.40
CA ALA A 726 -7.28 -21.17 7.18
C ALA A 726 -6.41 -21.11 5.91
N GLY A 727 -5.43 -20.20 5.87
CA GLY A 727 -4.46 -20.11 4.78
C GLY A 727 -3.61 -21.38 4.63
N LEU A 728 -3.07 -21.89 5.74
CA LEU A 728 -2.29 -23.13 5.76
C LEU A 728 -3.15 -24.35 5.39
N ALA A 729 -4.40 -24.43 5.84
CA ALA A 729 -5.35 -25.49 5.47
C ALA A 729 -5.66 -25.50 3.95
N LEU A 730 -5.31 -24.42 3.25
CA LEU A 730 -5.41 -24.25 1.80
C LEU A 730 -4.04 -24.16 1.12
N GLY A 731 -2.96 -24.60 1.80
CA GLY A 731 -1.64 -24.74 1.20
C GLY A 731 -0.85 -23.44 1.03
N VAL A 732 -1.31 -22.31 1.59
CA VAL A 732 -0.54 -21.05 1.60
C VAL A 732 0.54 -21.12 2.68
N THR A 733 1.80 -21.28 2.25
CA THR A 733 2.95 -21.45 3.14
C THR A 733 3.79 -20.18 3.28
N THR A 734 3.60 -19.20 2.40
CA THR A 734 4.31 -17.91 2.45
C THR A 734 3.35 -16.80 2.08
N ILE A 735 3.42 -15.67 2.79
CA ILE A 735 2.71 -14.45 2.42
C ILE A 735 3.68 -13.27 2.36
N HIS A 736 3.45 -12.38 1.39
CA HIS A 736 3.98 -11.03 1.37
C HIS A 736 2.80 -10.06 1.48
N ASP A 737 2.71 -9.35 2.61
CA ASP A 737 1.66 -8.36 2.87
C ASP A 737 2.19 -6.93 2.63
N PRO A 738 1.77 -6.25 1.54
CA PRO A 738 2.28 -4.93 1.21
C PRO A 738 1.61 -3.78 1.98
N SER A 739 0.80 -4.06 3.01
CA SER A 739 0.21 -3.02 3.86
C SER A 739 -0.32 -3.62 5.18
N ASN A 740 0.48 -3.57 6.25
CA ASN A 740 0.04 -4.01 7.57
C ASN A 740 0.49 -3.06 8.70
N ASP A 741 0.02 -3.35 9.91
CA ASP A 741 0.60 -2.77 11.11
C ASP A 741 2.05 -3.23 11.28
N THR A 742 2.94 -2.29 11.59
CA THR A 742 4.39 -2.59 11.64
C THR A 742 4.74 -3.38 12.90
N THR A 743 4.21 -3.02 14.07
CA THR A 743 4.63 -3.61 15.35
C THR A 743 4.07 -5.03 15.49
N GLU A 744 2.79 -5.23 15.16
CA GLU A 744 2.12 -6.51 15.27
C GLU A 744 2.67 -7.53 14.25
N PHE A 745 2.86 -7.10 12.99
CA PHE A 745 3.27 -8.03 11.93
C PHE A 745 4.70 -8.53 12.11
N PHE A 746 5.66 -7.65 12.37
CA PHE A 746 7.06 -8.08 12.52
C PHE A 746 7.29 -8.85 13.82
N ALA A 747 6.58 -8.53 14.91
CA ALA A 747 6.61 -9.35 16.12
C ALA A 747 6.04 -10.75 15.86
N ALA A 748 4.91 -10.86 15.15
CA ALA A 748 4.35 -12.16 14.75
C ALA A 748 5.28 -12.94 13.80
N SER A 749 5.97 -12.25 12.88
CA SER A 749 6.97 -12.86 11.99
C SER A 749 8.13 -13.47 12.80
N GLU A 750 8.63 -12.76 13.81
CA GLU A 750 9.67 -13.28 14.70
C GLU A 750 9.18 -14.45 15.57
N MET A 751 7.94 -14.40 16.10
CA MET A 751 7.30 -15.52 16.79
C MET A 751 7.15 -16.76 15.89
N GLN A 752 6.78 -16.56 14.62
CA GLN A 752 6.67 -17.64 13.63
C GLN A 752 8.03 -18.28 13.37
N LYS A 753 9.09 -17.47 13.20
CA LYS A 753 10.47 -17.98 13.06
C LYS A 753 10.95 -18.75 14.29
N ALA A 754 10.52 -18.34 15.48
CA ALA A 754 10.85 -19.00 16.74
C ALA A 754 10.03 -20.28 17.01
N GLY A 755 8.96 -20.53 16.24
CA GLY A 755 8.05 -21.65 16.43
C GLY A 755 7.01 -21.44 17.54
N ASP A 756 6.83 -20.20 17.98
CA ASP A 756 5.89 -19.84 19.08
C ASP A 756 4.44 -19.73 18.60
N ILE A 757 4.23 -19.49 17.30
CA ILE A 757 2.90 -19.47 16.66
C ILE A 757 2.93 -20.25 15.33
N VAL A 758 1.78 -20.82 14.96
CA VAL A 758 1.59 -21.50 13.67
C VAL A 758 1.10 -20.50 12.62
N ALA A 759 1.91 -20.28 11.58
CA ALA A 759 1.57 -19.44 10.45
C ALA A 759 2.40 -19.82 9.21
N ALA A 760 1.98 -19.29 8.05
CA ALA A 760 2.85 -19.18 6.87
C ALA A 760 4.11 -18.36 7.21
N ARG A 761 5.14 -18.39 6.36
CA ARG A 761 6.24 -17.42 6.45
C ARG A 761 5.67 -16.01 6.25
N LEU A 762 5.87 -15.16 7.25
CA LEU A 762 5.30 -13.82 7.30
C LEU A 762 6.31 -12.78 6.81
N TYR A 763 6.07 -12.21 5.63
CA TYR A 763 6.82 -11.08 5.08
C TYR A 763 5.89 -9.89 4.83
N SER A 764 6.38 -8.68 5.07
CA SER A 764 5.58 -7.47 4.85
C SER A 764 6.47 -6.26 4.59
N THR A 765 5.86 -5.26 3.97
CA THR A 765 6.41 -3.90 3.90
C THR A 765 6.24 -3.13 5.21
N GLY A 766 5.45 -3.64 6.16
CA GLY A 766 4.91 -2.88 7.28
C GLY A 766 3.93 -1.81 6.80
N THR A 767 3.86 -0.72 7.55
CA THR A 767 2.96 0.41 7.23
C THR A 767 3.40 1.11 5.94
N ILE A 768 2.46 1.31 5.03
CA ILE A 768 2.67 1.93 3.71
C ILE A 768 3.36 3.30 3.78
N LEU A 769 4.15 3.62 2.74
CA LEU A 769 4.73 4.95 2.54
C LEU A 769 3.72 5.83 1.80
N TYR A 770 2.76 6.40 2.55
CA TYR A 770 1.56 6.98 1.95
C TYR A 770 1.78 8.42 1.44
N GLY A 771 1.41 8.69 0.18
CA GLY A 771 1.39 10.03 -0.41
C GLY A 771 0.22 10.93 0.04
N ALA A 772 -0.79 10.37 0.72
CA ALA A 772 -1.93 11.12 1.24
C ALA A 772 -1.70 11.64 2.66
N THR A 773 -2.59 12.52 3.11
CA THR A 773 -2.45 13.24 4.37
C THR A 773 -3.24 12.58 5.50
N VAL A 774 -2.60 11.64 6.22
CA VAL A 774 -3.13 10.93 7.39
C VAL A 774 -2.06 10.81 8.48
N ALA A 775 -2.41 11.07 9.75
CA ALA A 775 -1.51 10.88 10.89
C ALA A 775 -1.04 9.42 10.98
N GLY A 776 0.25 9.19 11.25
CA GLY A 776 0.83 7.84 11.32
C GLY A 776 1.17 7.17 9.98
N TYR A 777 0.63 7.64 8.85
CA TYR A 777 0.87 7.04 7.53
C TYR A 777 1.58 7.96 6.54
N THR A 778 1.44 9.29 6.67
CA THR A 778 1.96 10.24 5.68
C THR A 778 3.48 10.18 5.58
N SER A 779 3.99 9.74 4.42
CA SER A 779 5.41 9.80 4.09
C SER A 779 5.70 11.02 3.22
N HIS A 780 5.89 12.15 3.89
CA HIS A 780 6.29 13.39 3.23
C HIS A 780 7.76 13.30 2.77
N VAL A 781 7.99 13.60 1.49
CA VAL A 781 9.29 13.52 0.82
C VAL A 781 9.46 14.72 -0.07
N ASP A 782 10.45 15.55 0.21
CA ASP A 782 10.90 16.64 -0.68
C ASP A 782 12.36 16.46 -1.13
N SER A 783 13.08 15.51 -0.54
CA SER A 783 14.48 15.20 -0.85
C SER A 783 14.77 13.70 -0.83
N LEU A 784 15.94 13.29 -1.34
CA LEU A 784 16.41 11.91 -1.23
C LEU A 784 16.64 11.49 0.24
N ASP A 785 17.07 12.40 1.12
CA ASP A 785 17.24 12.10 2.55
C ASP A 785 15.90 11.82 3.24
N ASP A 786 14.83 12.53 2.86
CA ASP A 786 13.47 12.22 3.35
C ASP A 786 13.02 10.82 2.88
N ALA A 787 13.29 10.46 1.62
CA ALA A 787 12.97 9.12 1.12
C ALA A 787 13.75 8.04 1.89
N LYS A 788 15.07 8.24 2.08
CA LYS A 788 15.93 7.35 2.87
C LYS A 788 15.44 7.21 4.30
N PHE A 789 15.03 8.29 4.94
CA PHE A 789 14.45 8.27 6.28
C PHE A 789 13.28 7.28 6.40
N HIS A 790 12.35 7.30 5.44
CA HIS A 790 11.17 6.43 5.49
C HIS A 790 11.49 4.97 5.15
N VAL A 791 12.40 4.73 4.20
CA VAL A 791 12.83 3.35 3.85
C VAL A 791 13.65 2.74 4.99
N GLU A 792 14.60 3.49 5.56
CA GLU A 792 15.43 3.05 6.69
C GLU A 792 14.56 2.69 7.91
N ARG A 793 13.51 3.47 8.18
CA ARG A 793 12.55 3.21 9.27
C ARG A 793 11.95 1.81 9.18
N LEU A 794 11.43 1.42 8.01
CA LEU A 794 10.82 0.11 7.81
C LEU A 794 11.87 -1.01 7.73
N LYS A 795 13.04 -0.75 7.14
CA LYS A 795 14.16 -1.72 7.13
C LYS A 795 14.60 -2.10 8.55
N LYS A 796 14.67 -1.11 9.46
CA LYS A 796 15.02 -1.34 10.87
C LYS A 796 13.97 -2.17 11.63
N ALA A 797 12.71 -2.08 11.24
CA ALA A 797 11.62 -2.90 11.78
C ALA A 797 11.69 -4.37 11.30
N GLY A 798 12.33 -4.64 10.16
CA GLY A 798 12.47 -5.99 9.60
C GLY A 798 12.08 -6.11 8.12
N ALA A 799 11.60 -5.03 7.50
CA ALA A 799 11.16 -5.05 6.11
C ALA A 799 12.35 -5.18 5.14
N PHE A 800 12.24 -6.07 4.15
CA PHE A 800 13.14 -6.11 2.99
C PHE A 800 12.51 -5.49 1.73
N SER A 801 11.24 -5.09 1.82
CA SER A 801 10.47 -4.39 0.80
C SER A 801 9.71 -3.22 1.44
N VAL A 802 9.33 -2.22 0.64
CA VAL A 802 8.44 -1.12 1.06
C VAL A 802 7.34 -0.88 0.04
N LYS A 803 6.18 -0.39 0.49
CA LYS A 803 5.06 -0.02 -0.39
C LYS A 803 5.04 1.48 -0.64
N SER A 804 5.42 1.90 -1.85
CA SER A 804 5.28 3.28 -2.35
C SER A 804 3.82 3.53 -2.72
N TYR A 805 3.00 3.93 -1.74
CA TYR A 805 1.55 3.93 -1.87
C TYR A 805 1.02 5.27 -2.38
N ASN A 806 0.60 5.28 -3.65
CA ASN A 806 -0.01 6.42 -4.33
C ASN A 806 0.73 7.76 -4.09
N GLN A 807 2.06 7.74 -4.21
CA GLN A 807 2.88 8.94 -4.18
C GLN A 807 2.60 9.77 -5.44
N PRO A 808 2.03 10.99 -5.33
CA PRO A 808 1.49 11.71 -6.48
C PRO A 808 2.59 12.20 -7.43
N ARG A 809 3.73 12.67 -6.90
CA ARG A 809 4.82 13.20 -7.72
C ARG A 809 5.80 12.14 -8.17
N ARG A 810 6.23 12.23 -9.42
CA ARG A 810 7.25 11.41 -10.07
C ARG A 810 8.60 11.49 -9.38
N ASN A 811 9.07 12.70 -9.03
CA ASN A 811 10.35 12.87 -8.33
C ASN A 811 10.39 12.14 -6.97
N GLN A 812 9.28 12.12 -6.22
CA GLN A 812 9.19 11.37 -4.96
C GLN A 812 9.31 9.86 -5.19
N ARG A 813 8.65 9.32 -6.21
CA ARG A 813 8.75 7.89 -6.57
C ARG A 813 10.18 7.52 -6.94
N GLN A 814 10.84 8.33 -7.77
CA GLN A 814 12.25 8.11 -8.15
C GLN A 814 13.21 8.23 -6.94
N GLN A 815 12.96 9.17 -6.03
CA GLN A 815 13.73 9.29 -4.78
C GLN A 815 13.57 8.06 -3.88
N PHE A 816 12.36 7.49 -3.78
CA PHE A 816 12.16 6.21 -3.07
C PHE A 816 12.91 5.06 -3.74
N ILE A 817 12.87 4.95 -5.07
CA ILE A 817 13.64 3.94 -5.81
C ILE A 817 15.14 4.08 -5.54
N GLN A 818 15.68 5.29 -5.61
CA GLN A 818 17.10 5.53 -5.34
C GLN A 818 17.47 5.21 -3.87
N ALA A 819 16.65 5.65 -2.91
CA ALA A 819 16.83 5.30 -1.50
C ALA A 819 16.82 3.79 -1.27
N ALA A 820 15.91 3.08 -1.94
CA ALA A 820 15.76 1.65 -1.85
C ALA A 820 16.94 0.89 -2.48
N ARG A 821 17.53 1.41 -3.57
CA ARG A 821 18.78 0.86 -4.12
C ARG A 821 19.93 0.96 -3.12
N GLU A 822 20.11 2.14 -2.51
CA GLU A 822 21.19 2.36 -1.54
C GLU A 822 21.01 1.55 -0.25
N LEU A 823 19.76 1.27 0.11
CA LEU A 823 19.40 0.51 1.30
C LEU A 823 19.13 -0.97 1.01
N GLU A 824 19.29 -1.45 -0.22
CA GLU A 824 19.02 -2.84 -0.62
C GLU A 824 17.61 -3.33 -0.19
N VAL A 825 16.60 -2.51 -0.49
CA VAL A 825 15.18 -2.78 -0.20
C VAL A 825 14.38 -2.78 -1.50
N MET A 826 13.45 -3.71 -1.67
CA MET A 826 12.57 -3.74 -2.84
C MET A 826 11.40 -2.74 -2.72
N VAL A 827 10.83 -2.31 -3.84
CA VAL A 827 9.76 -1.30 -3.84
C VAL A 827 8.57 -1.80 -4.63
N MET A 828 7.47 -2.03 -3.93
CA MET A 828 6.18 -2.34 -4.54
C MET A 828 5.36 -1.04 -4.58
N PRO A 829 4.83 -0.60 -5.73
CA PRO A 829 3.92 0.54 -5.81
C PRO A 829 2.47 0.12 -5.60
N GLU A 830 1.59 1.07 -5.29
CA GLU A 830 0.15 0.89 -5.55
C GLU A 830 -0.13 1.10 -7.03
N GLY A 831 -0.66 0.08 -7.72
CA GLY A 831 -0.95 0.14 -9.15
C GLY A 831 -2.42 -0.08 -9.53
N GLY A 832 -2.64 -0.27 -10.82
CA GLY A 832 -3.87 -0.78 -11.43
C GLY A 832 -4.86 0.25 -11.97
N SER A 833 -5.33 1.23 -11.18
CA SER A 833 -6.37 2.17 -11.66
C SER A 833 -5.87 3.34 -12.52
N LEU A 834 -4.55 3.56 -12.58
CA LEU A 834 -3.93 4.77 -13.11
C LEU A 834 -2.90 4.42 -14.20
N LEU A 835 -3.37 4.13 -15.42
CA LEU A 835 -2.51 3.60 -16.49
C LEU A 835 -1.20 4.40 -16.65
N GLN A 836 -1.29 5.73 -16.77
CA GLN A 836 -0.13 6.57 -16.99
C GLN A 836 0.86 6.45 -15.82
N HIS A 837 0.39 6.53 -14.58
CA HIS A 837 1.25 6.30 -13.41
C HIS A 837 1.85 4.89 -13.38
N ASN A 838 1.12 3.86 -13.78
CA ASN A 838 1.63 2.49 -13.81
C ASN A 838 2.79 2.35 -14.81
N LEU A 839 2.67 2.97 -15.98
CA LEU A 839 3.75 3.02 -16.96
C LEU A 839 4.96 3.84 -16.45
N THR A 840 4.71 4.92 -15.71
CA THR A 840 5.80 5.65 -15.05
C THR A 840 6.55 4.82 -14.01
N MET A 841 5.84 3.99 -13.23
CA MET A 841 6.45 3.10 -12.22
C MET A 841 7.33 2.03 -12.86
N LEU A 842 6.91 1.53 -14.02
CA LEU A 842 7.65 0.59 -14.86
C LEU A 842 8.95 1.22 -15.37
N VAL A 843 8.87 2.45 -15.89
CA VAL A 843 10.05 3.20 -16.37
C VAL A 843 11.03 3.52 -15.23
N ASP A 844 10.51 3.81 -14.03
CA ASP A 844 11.31 4.10 -12.84
C ASP A 844 11.95 2.85 -12.21
N GLY A 845 11.60 1.64 -12.64
CA GLY A 845 12.21 0.40 -12.13
C GLY A 845 11.69 -0.04 -10.76
N HIS A 846 10.37 0.02 -10.53
CA HIS A 846 9.76 -0.66 -9.39
C HIS A 846 9.90 -2.19 -9.51
N THR A 847 9.77 -2.92 -8.40
CA THR A 847 9.97 -4.39 -8.37
C THR A 847 8.82 -5.15 -9.04
N THR A 848 7.58 -4.73 -8.82
CA THR A 848 6.36 -5.32 -9.40
C THR A 848 5.30 -4.25 -9.63
N LEU A 849 4.32 -4.47 -10.50
CA LEU A 849 3.05 -3.74 -10.49
C LEU A 849 2.04 -4.49 -9.63
N GLU A 850 1.57 -3.86 -8.56
CA GLU A 850 0.45 -4.40 -7.77
C GLU A 850 -0.89 -3.93 -8.37
N HIS A 851 -1.84 -4.85 -8.50
CA HIS A 851 -3.16 -4.70 -9.12
C HIS A 851 -3.17 -4.59 -10.64
N SER A 852 -4.34 -4.89 -11.22
CA SER A 852 -4.56 -4.97 -12.65
C SER A 852 -4.58 -3.62 -13.35
N ILE A 853 -3.88 -3.46 -14.47
CA ILE A 853 -4.05 -2.29 -15.34
C ILE A 853 -5.53 -2.11 -15.76
N PRO A 854 -5.99 -0.87 -16.02
CA PRO A 854 -7.42 -0.59 -16.13
C PRO A 854 -7.96 -0.73 -17.57
N THR A 855 -7.07 -0.81 -18.57
CA THR A 855 -7.44 -0.92 -19.98
C THR A 855 -7.99 -2.31 -20.32
N GLU A 856 -8.77 -2.40 -21.38
CA GLU A 856 -9.30 -3.68 -21.86
C GLU A 856 -8.23 -4.47 -22.62
N HIS A 857 -7.44 -3.78 -23.43
CA HIS A 857 -6.33 -4.34 -24.19
C HIS A 857 -5.00 -3.66 -23.83
N VAL A 858 -3.92 -4.38 -24.12
CA VAL A 858 -2.56 -3.86 -24.16
C VAL A 858 -1.93 -4.25 -25.49
N TYR A 859 -1.45 -3.24 -26.20
CA TYR A 859 -0.85 -3.42 -27.52
C TYR A 859 0.67 -3.54 -27.42
N ASP A 860 1.31 -3.65 -28.58
CA ASP A 860 2.75 -3.89 -28.69
C ASP A 860 3.60 -2.80 -28.01
N ASP A 861 3.08 -1.59 -27.84
CA ASP A 861 3.76 -0.50 -27.15
C ASP A 861 4.04 -0.86 -25.68
N ILE A 862 3.00 -1.25 -24.92
CA ILE A 862 3.15 -1.65 -23.53
C ILE A 862 3.86 -2.99 -23.43
N LYS A 863 3.57 -3.94 -24.34
CA LYS A 863 4.21 -5.27 -24.37
C LYS A 863 5.73 -5.18 -24.57
N GLN A 864 6.19 -4.39 -25.54
CA GLN A 864 7.62 -4.16 -25.79
C GLN A 864 8.29 -3.40 -24.65
N LEU A 865 7.59 -2.42 -24.04
CA LEU A 865 8.12 -1.67 -22.90
C LEU A 865 8.27 -2.55 -21.65
N TRP A 866 7.24 -3.33 -21.31
CA TRP A 866 7.19 -4.11 -20.07
C TRP A 866 8.11 -5.33 -20.12
N SER A 867 8.15 -6.06 -21.23
CA SER A 867 9.08 -7.18 -21.39
C SER A 867 10.55 -6.77 -21.24
N ALA A 868 10.89 -5.48 -21.45
CA ALA A 868 12.23 -4.95 -21.29
C ALA A 868 12.52 -4.38 -19.88
N SER A 869 11.53 -4.24 -18.99
CA SER A 869 11.71 -3.52 -17.71
C SER A 869 12.24 -4.37 -16.56
N GLY A 870 12.01 -5.68 -16.61
CA GLY A 870 12.28 -6.60 -15.50
C GLY A 870 11.33 -6.44 -14.31
N MET A 871 10.30 -5.59 -14.41
CA MET A 871 9.27 -5.42 -13.39
C MET A 871 8.20 -6.52 -13.50
N ALA A 872 7.91 -7.20 -12.39
CA ALA A 872 6.87 -8.23 -12.34
C ALA A 872 5.45 -7.65 -12.39
N TYR A 873 4.44 -8.52 -12.51
CA TYR A 873 3.02 -8.16 -12.52
C TYR A 873 2.20 -9.02 -11.54
N THR A 874 1.60 -8.38 -10.54
CA THR A 874 0.71 -9.02 -9.56
C THR A 874 -0.71 -8.45 -9.73
N PRO A 875 -1.55 -8.99 -10.64
CA PRO A 875 -2.84 -8.36 -11.01
C PRO A 875 -3.91 -8.33 -9.92
N THR A 876 -3.83 -9.19 -8.90
CA THR A 876 -4.84 -9.33 -7.82
C THR A 876 -6.27 -9.33 -8.37
N MET A 877 -6.61 -10.30 -9.22
CA MET A 877 -7.87 -10.33 -9.98
C MET A 877 -9.12 -10.37 -9.09
N GLY A 878 -8.98 -10.83 -7.85
CA GLY A 878 -9.96 -10.70 -6.78
C GLY A 878 -10.50 -9.28 -6.61
N VAL A 879 -9.72 -8.25 -6.94
CA VAL A 879 -10.10 -6.81 -6.90
C VAL A 879 -9.83 -6.06 -8.21
N ALA A 880 -9.89 -6.75 -9.35
CA ALA A 880 -9.57 -6.17 -10.67
C ALA A 880 -10.32 -4.85 -10.97
N TYR A 881 -9.63 -3.85 -11.53
CA TYR A 881 -10.24 -2.59 -11.94
C TYR A 881 -11.02 -2.72 -13.26
N GLY A 882 -11.90 -1.76 -13.59
CA GLY A 882 -12.51 -1.62 -14.93
C GLY A 882 -13.81 -2.41 -15.18
N GLY A 883 -14.29 -3.16 -14.19
CA GLY A 883 -15.56 -3.88 -14.22
C GLY A 883 -15.88 -4.54 -12.89
N ILE A 884 -16.75 -5.57 -12.91
CA ILE A 884 -17.01 -6.40 -11.74
C ILE A 884 -15.79 -7.28 -11.44
N TRP A 885 -15.40 -7.31 -10.16
CA TRP A 885 -14.25 -8.04 -9.64
C TRP A 885 -14.34 -9.56 -9.78
N GLY A 886 -13.18 -10.23 -9.71
CA GLY A 886 -13.09 -11.69 -9.66
C GLY A 886 -13.72 -12.29 -8.39
N GLU A 887 -13.56 -11.64 -7.22
CA GLU A 887 -14.17 -12.12 -5.97
C GLU A 887 -15.70 -12.27 -6.12
N ASN A 888 -16.35 -11.28 -6.76
CA ASN A 888 -17.79 -11.29 -7.01
C ASN A 888 -18.21 -12.41 -7.96
N PHE A 889 -17.38 -12.76 -8.94
CA PHE A 889 -17.66 -13.91 -9.82
C PHE A 889 -17.69 -15.20 -9.02
N TRP A 890 -16.70 -15.42 -8.14
CA TRP A 890 -16.64 -16.65 -7.36
C TRP A 890 -17.77 -16.77 -6.34
N TYR A 891 -18.17 -15.66 -5.70
CA TYR A 891 -19.42 -15.71 -4.94
C TYR A 891 -20.57 -16.09 -5.85
N ASP A 892 -20.82 -15.37 -6.95
CA ASP A 892 -21.96 -15.64 -7.84
C ASP A 892 -22.03 -17.12 -8.27
N LYS A 893 -20.90 -17.66 -8.73
CA LYS A 893 -20.82 -18.98 -9.38
C LYS A 893 -20.58 -20.16 -8.42
N THR A 894 -20.26 -19.94 -7.15
CA THR A 894 -19.95 -21.03 -6.22
C THR A 894 -20.63 -20.87 -4.86
N GLU A 895 -20.76 -21.97 -4.12
CA GLU A 895 -21.30 -21.95 -2.77
C GLU A 895 -20.21 -21.71 -1.72
N VAL A 896 -19.60 -20.53 -1.71
CA VAL A 896 -18.42 -20.21 -0.88
C VAL A 896 -18.64 -20.51 0.61
N TRP A 897 -19.85 -20.27 1.15
CA TRP A 897 -20.17 -20.58 2.55
C TRP A 897 -20.16 -22.08 2.88
N LYS A 898 -20.26 -22.95 1.86
CA LYS A 898 -20.17 -24.41 2.02
C LYS A 898 -18.77 -24.95 1.75
N HIS A 899 -17.78 -24.09 1.48
CA HIS A 899 -16.43 -24.55 1.22
C HIS A 899 -15.87 -25.25 2.48
N PRO A 900 -15.45 -26.52 2.40
CA PRO A 900 -15.23 -27.37 3.57
C PRO A 900 -14.17 -26.83 4.53
N ARG A 901 -13.11 -26.18 4.01
CA ARG A 901 -12.08 -25.54 4.85
C ARG A 901 -12.53 -24.21 5.43
N LEU A 902 -13.28 -23.41 4.68
CA LEU A 902 -13.68 -22.08 5.17
C LEU A 902 -14.75 -22.21 6.26
N SER A 903 -15.73 -23.10 6.08
CA SER A 903 -16.77 -23.34 7.09
C SER A 903 -16.23 -23.88 8.42
N GLN A 904 -15.00 -24.38 8.43
CA GLN A 904 -14.33 -24.89 9.62
C GLN A 904 -13.46 -23.83 10.30
N TYR A 905 -12.65 -23.10 9.52
CA TYR A 905 -11.62 -22.19 10.06
C TYR A 905 -12.02 -20.72 10.07
N VAL A 906 -13.08 -20.33 9.34
CA VAL A 906 -13.54 -18.94 9.29
C VAL A 906 -14.83 -18.81 10.11
N PRO A 907 -14.91 -17.87 11.08
CA PRO A 907 -16.14 -17.64 11.84
C PRO A 907 -17.34 -17.37 10.91
N SER A 908 -18.48 -18.02 11.18
CA SER A 908 -19.69 -17.89 10.35
C SER A 908 -20.20 -16.46 10.26
N GLU A 909 -19.99 -15.64 11.31
CA GLU A 909 -20.28 -14.21 11.33
C GLU A 909 -19.54 -13.38 10.26
N PHE A 910 -18.40 -13.88 9.74
CA PHE A 910 -17.67 -13.26 8.63
C PHE A 910 -17.85 -14.00 7.29
N LEU A 911 -18.10 -15.30 7.32
CA LEU A 911 -18.30 -16.12 6.12
C LEU A 911 -19.69 -15.95 5.52
N ASP A 912 -20.75 -16.16 6.31
CA ASP A 912 -22.12 -16.28 5.81
C ASP A 912 -22.67 -14.96 5.26
N PRO A 913 -22.56 -13.80 5.96
CA PRO A 913 -23.13 -12.55 5.47
C PRO A 913 -22.50 -12.08 4.15
N ARG A 914 -21.22 -12.40 3.93
CA ARG A 914 -20.52 -12.03 2.70
C ARG A 914 -20.88 -12.92 1.52
N SER A 915 -21.22 -14.19 1.74
CA SER A 915 -21.26 -15.21 0.68
C SER A 915 -22.65 -15.77 0.35
N MET A 916 -23.61 -15.75 1.28
CA MET A 916 -24.93 -16.37 1.05
C MET A 916 -25.87 -15.51 0.18
N ARG A 917 -25.91 -14.19 0.42
CA ARG A 917 -26.80 -13.25 -0.29
C ARG A 917 -26.01 -12.43 -1.30
N ARG A 918 -25.89 -12.95 -2.51
CA ARG A 918 -24.98 -12.44 -3.53
C ARG A 918 -25.71 -11.91 -4.77
N PRO A 919 -25.24 -10.78 -5.35
CA PRO A 919 -25.71 -10.33 -6.65
C PRO A 919 -25.17 -11.23 -7.77
N THR A 920 -25.88 -11.27 -8.89
CA THR A 920 -25.47 -11.95 -10.13
C THR A 920 -25.43 -10.94 -11.28
N ALA A 921 -24.55 -11.16 -12.26
CA ALA A 921 -24.42 -10.31 -13.45
C ALA A 921 -24.15 -11.15 -14.71
N PRO A 922 -24.35 -10.59 -15.92
CA PRO A 922 -23.88 -11.20 -17.16
C PRO A 922 -22.37 -11.46 -17.15
N HIS A 923 -21.93 -12.54 -17.81
CA HIS A 923 -20.54 -13.00 -17.72
C HIS A 923 -19.51 -11.95 -18.19
N HIS A 924 -19.83 -11.19 -19.24
CA HIS A 924 -18.93 -10.19 -19.83
C HIS A 924 -18.79 -8.91 -18.99
N HIS A 925 -19.60 -8.73 -17.92
CA HIS A 925 -19.43 -7.61 -16.97
C HIS A 925 -18.28 -7.86 -15.98
N TYR A 926 -17.83 -9.10 -15.84
CA TYR A 926 -16.73 -9.44 -14.94
C TYR A 926 -15.37 -9.23 -15.62
N ASN A 927 -14.66 -8.16 -15.26
CA ASN A 927 -13.44 -7.77 -15.96
C ASN A 927 -12.22 -8.66 -15.67
N HIS A 928 -12.24 -9.45 -14.60
CA HIS A 928 -11.11 -10.33 -14.28
C HIS A 928 -10.72 -11.26 -15.44
N MET A 929 -11.65 -11.62 -16.33
CA MET A 929 -11.38 -12.40 -17.54
C MET A 929 -10.41 -11.69 -18.50
N ASN A 930 -10.62 -10.39 -18.75
CA ASN A 930 -9.73 -9.59 -19.59
C ASN A 930 -8.37 -9.42 -18.92
N VAL A 931 -8.36 -9.19 -17.60
CA VAL A 931 -7.11 -9.10 -16.82
C VAL A 931 -6.32 -10.41 -16.90
N ALA A 932 -6.99 -11.56 -16.78
CA ALA A 932 -6.36 -12.87 -16.88
C ALA A 932 -5.75 -13.12 -18.26
N ARG A 933 -6.47 -12.75 -19.33
CA ARG A 933 -5.94 -12.80 -20.71
C ARG A 933 -4.69 -11.95 -20.86
N VAL A 934 -4.71 -10.71 -20.36
CA VAL A 934 -3.54 -9.83 -20.40
C VAL A 934 -2.38 -10.39 -19.58
N ALA A 935 -2.65 -10.96 -18.41
CA ALA A 935 -1.64 -11.61 -17.59
C ALA A 935 -1.00 -12.79 -18.33
N LYS A 936 -1.78 -13.61 -19.06
CA LYS A 936 -1.27 -14.66 -19.95
C LYS A 936 -0.35 -14.10 -21.05
N GLU A 937 -0.80 -13.05 -21.74
CA GLU A 937 -0.01 -12.41 -22.80
C GLU A 937 1.32 -11.86 -22.27
N MET A 938 1.35 -11.31 -21.05
CA MET A 938 2.58 -10.83 -20.41
C MET A 938 3.50 -11.98 -19.99
N GLN A 939 2.94 -13.06 -19.43
CA GLN A 939 3.72 -14.25 -19.08
C GLN A 939 4.39 -14.88 -20.31
N ASP A 940 3.70 -14.91 -21.46
CA ASP A 940 4.25 -15.42 -22.72
C ASP A 940 5.43 -14.57 -23.24
N LEU A 941 5.48 -13.30 -22.87
CA LEU A 941 6.59 -12.39 -23.16
C LEU A 941 7.73 -12.48 -22.12
N GLY A 942 7.62 -13.38 -21.15
CA GLY A 942 8.62 -13.58 -20.10
C GLY A 942 8.51 -12.62 -18.91
N VAL A 943 7.41 -11.88 -18.78
CA VAL A 943 7.13 -11.09 -17.57
C VAL A 943 6.74 -12.05 -16.44
N GLU A 944 7.34 -11.89 -15.27
CA GLU A 944 6.94 -12.65 -14.09
C GLU A 944 5.55 -12.22 -13.64
N VAL A 945 4.59 -13.14 -13.72
CA VAL A 945 3.20 -12.92 -13.31
C VAL A 945 2.92 -13.68 -12.01
N ASN A 946 2.44 -12.97 -11.01
CA ASN A 946 2.24 -13.48 -9.66
C ASN A 946 0.75 -13.57 -9.32
N SER A 947 0.35 -14.64 -8.64
CA SER A 947 -0.92 -14.70 -7.91
C SER A 947 -0.81 -13.91 -6.60
N GLY A 948 -1.83 -13.12 -6.29
CA GLY A 948 -1.94 -12.38 -5.03
C GLY A 948 -3.39 -12.32 -4.58
N GLY A 949 -3.70 -12.88 -3.41
CA GLY A 949 -5.06 -13.05 -2.93
C GLY A 949 -5.72 -11.77 -2.40
N HIS A 950 -4.93 -10.70 -2.22
CA HIS A 950 -5.30 -9.38 -1.68
C HIS A 950 -5.98 -9.43 -0.28
N GLY A 951 -5.99 -10.59 0.36
CA GLY A 951 -6.64 -10.82 1.67
C GLY A 951 -8.15 -11.08 1.60
N GLN A 952 -8.74 -11.17 0.39
CA GLN A 952 -10.07 -11.77 0.24
C GLN A 952 -9.99 -13.27 0.59
N ARG A 953 -11.07 -13.81 1.17
CA ARG A 953 -11.30 -15.22 1.52
C ARG A 953 -10.01 -16.02 1.83
N GLU A 954 -9.75 -16.15 3.12
CA GLU A 954 -8.55 -16.74 3.74
C GLU A 954 -8.02 -17.99 3.00
N GLY A 955 -6.90 -17.84 2.30
CA GLY A 955 -6.29 -18.90 1.47
C GLY A 955 -7.03 -19.21 0.16
N LEU A 956 -8.37 -19.22 0.18
CA LEU A 956 -9.18 -19.60 -0.98
C LEU A 956 -8.99 -18.63 -2.16
N ALA A 957 -8.76 -17.35 -1.90
CA ALA A 957 -8.49 -16.39 -2.97
C ALA A 957 -7.23 -16.73 -3.78
N MET A 958 -6.22 -17.40 -3.21
CA MET A 958 -5.05 -17.85 -3.98
C MET A 958 -5.42 -18.91 -5.01
N HIS A 959 -6.34 -19.82 -4.67
CA HIS A 959 -6.89 -20.76 -5.63
C HIS A 959 -7.71 -20.05 -6.70
N TRP A 960 -8.50 -19.04 -6.30
CA TRP A 960 -9.25 -18.22 -7.23
C TRP A 960 -8.36 -17.50 -8.24
N GLU A 961 -7.24 -16.91 -7.80
CA GLU A 961 -6.26 -16.31 -8.71
C GLU A 961 -5.77 -17.33 -9.74
N MET A 962 -5.33 -18.52 -9.32
CA MET A 962 -4.90 -19.58 -10.25
C MET A 962 -6.01 -20.04 -11.20
N TRP A 963 -7.25 -20.13 -10.71
CA TRP A 963 -8.41 -20.50 -11.53
C TRP A 963 -8.72 -19.42 -12.57
N MET A 964 -8.65 -18.15 -12.20
CA MET A 964 -8.84 -17.03 -13.10
C MET A 964 -7.71 -16.93 -14.13
N MET A 965 -6.46 -17.19 -13.73
CA MET A 965 -5.33 -17.30 -14.66
C MET A 965 -5.62 -18.35 -15.76
N ALA A 966 -6.18 -19.50 -15.38
CA ALA A 966 -6.58 -20.53 -16.34
C ALA A 966 -7.77 -20.10 -17.22
N GLN A 967 -8.73 -19.33 -16.68
CA GLN A 967 -9.79 -18.71 -17.49
C GLN A 967 -9.23 -17.75 -18.56
N GLY A 968 -8.09 -17.11 -18.27
CA GLY A 968 -7.34 -16.28 -19.22
C GLY A 968 -6.51 -17.05 -20.25
N GLY A 969 -6.49 -18.38 -20.19
CA GLY A 969 -5.79 -19.26 -21.14
C GLY A 969 -4.45 -19.82 -20.66
N MET A 970 -4.07 -19.65 -19.38
CA MET A 970 -2.93 -20.38 -18.82
C MET A 970 -3.24 -21.88 -18.70
N SER A 971 -2.27 -22.74 -19.01
CA SER A 971 -2.33 -24.15 -18.62
C SER A 971 -2.29 -24.29 -17.09
N PRO A 972 -2.71 -25.44 -16.52
CA PRO A 972 -2.59 -25.66 -15.08
C PRO A 972 -1.16 -25.43 -14.56
N LEU A 973 -0.12 -25.89 -15.27
CA LEU A 973 1.28 -25.65 -14.86
C LEU A 973 1.67 -24.17 -14.90
N GLN A 974 1.20 -23.41 -15.90
CA GLN A 974 1.42 -21.97 -15.97
C GLN A 974 0.73 -21.23 -14.81
N ALA A 975 -0.51 -21.60 -14.48
CA ALA A 975 -1.24 -21.04 -13.36
C ALA A 975 -0.55 -21.35 -12.02
N LEU A 976 -0.12 -22.60 -11.80
CA LEU A 976 0.62 -23.00 -10.58
C LEU A 976 1.94 -22.26 -10.43
N ARG A 977 2.65 -21.99 -11.53
CA ARG A 977 3.88 -21.19 -11.52
C ARG A 977 3.64 -19.79 -10.95
N THR A 978 2.49 -19.16 -11.25
CA THR A 978 2.15 -17.83 -10.72
C THR A 978 2.00 -17.79 -9.20
N ALA A 979 1.71 -18.93 -8.55
CA ALA A 979 1.55 -19.02 -7.11
C ALA A 979 2.75 -19.67 -6.40
N THR A 980 3.83 -19.98 -7.12
CA THR A 980 5.00 -20.69 -6.58
C THR A 980 6.31 -20.04 -7.02
N MET A 981 6.82 -20.40 -8.20
CA MET A 981 8.15 -19.99 -8.66
C MET A 981 8.21 -18.50 -9.03
N SER A 982 7.21 -17.95 -9.73
CA SER A 982 7.21 -16.53 -10.13
C SER A 982 7.25 -15.56 -8.94
N PRO A 983 6.43 -15.73 -7.88
CA PRO A 983 6.53 -14.87 -6.70
C PRO A 983 7.81 -15.14 -5.90
N ALA A 984 8.34 -16.37 -5.88
CA ALA A 984 9.65 -16.64 -5.29
C ALA A 984 10.76 -15.86 -6.02
N ILE A 985 10.72 -15.80 -7.35
CA ILE A 985 11.65 -14.99 -8.14
C ILE A 985 11.44 -13.51 -7.83
N THR A 986 10.20 -13.01 -7.92
CA THR A 986 9.88 -11.58 -7.69
C THR A 986 10.39 -11.09 -6.34
N LEU A 987 10.21 -11.90 -5.28
CA LEU A 987 10.59 -11.56 -3.91
C LEU A 987 12.03 -11.96 -3.54
N GLY A 988 12.82 -12.49 -4.48
CA GLY A 988 14.21 -12.89 -4.21
C GLY A 988 14.36 -14.15 -3.35
N LEU A 989 13.32 -14.95 -3.20
CA LEU A 989 13.27 -16.15 -2.36
C LEU A 989 13.54 -17.46 -3.16
N ASP A 990 13.70 -17.37 -4.47
CA ASP A 990 13.78 -18.49 -5.42
C ASP A 990 14.97 -19.44 -5.19
N LYS A 991 16.01 -19.02 -4.44
CA LYS A 991 17.07 -19.92 -4.01
C LYS A 991 16.60 -20.97 -2.99
N GLN A 992 15.61 -20.64 -2.16
CA GLN A 992 15.19 -21.50 -1.04
C GLN A 992 13.75 -21.99 -1.18
N LEU A 993 12.88 -21.29 -1.93
CA LEU A 993 11.45 -21.59 -2.09
C LEU A 993 11.03 -21.67 -3.57
N GLY A 994 9.75 -21.98 -3.81
CA GLY A 994 9.10 -21.90 -5.12
C GLY A 994 9.27 -23.13 -6.02
N SER A 995 10.11 -24.10 -5.65
CA SER A 995 10.25 -25.38 -6.37
C SER A 995 10.61 -26.55 -5.43
N ILE A 996 10.28 -27.78 -5.84
CA ILE A 996 10.69 -29.02 -5.17
C ILE A 996 12.03 -29.45 -5.77
N LYS A 997 13.11 -29.10 -5.08
CA LYS A 997 14.48 -29.42 -5.47
C LYS A 997 15.31 -29.76 -4.25
N ALA A 998 16.22 -30.72 -4.38
CA ALA A 998 17.17 -31.03 -3.32
C ALA A 998 17.95 -29.76 -2.90
N GLY A 999 18.02 -29.52 -1.59
CA GLY A 999 18.64 -28.34 -0.98
C GLY A 999 17.68 -27.18 -0.69
N LYS A 1000 16.47 -27.16 -1.26
CA LYS A 1000 15.43 -26.16 -0.93
C LYS A 1000 14.70 -26.48 0.37
N LEU A 1001 14.03 -25.48 0.93
CA LEU A 1001 13.23 -25.65 2.14
C LEU A 1001 11.94 -26.42 1.83
N ALA A 1002 11.50 -27.21 2.79
CA ALA A 1002 10.32 -28.04 2.69
C ALA A 1002 9.07 -27.25 3.11
N ASP A 1003 8.62 -26.41 2.18
CA ASP A 1003 7.32 -25.74 2.21
C ASP A 1003 6.49 -26.30 1.04
N LEU A 1004 5.55 -27.21 1.33
CA LEU A 1004 4.90 -28.08 0.35
C LEU A 1004 3.39 -28.13 0.61
N MET A 1005 2.61 -28.45 -0.42
CA MET A 1005 1.20 -28.81 -0.28
C MET A 1005 0.87 -30.10 -1.03
N ILE A 1006 -0.08 -30.86 -0.50
CA ILE A 1006 -0.55 -32.13 -1.07
C ILE A 1006 -2.03 -32.00 -1.39
N VAL A 1007 -2.37 -32.19 -2.66
CA VAL A 1007 -3.71 -32.03 -3.21
C VAL A 1007 -4.26 -33.38 -3.63
N ASP A 1008 -5.52 -33.66 -3.28
CA ASP A 1008 -6.20 -34.86 -3.71
C ASP A 1008 -6.56 -34.81 -5.20
N GLY A 1009 -5.92 -35.66 -6.01
CA GLY A 1009 -6.06 -35.71 -7.47
C GLY A 1009 -4.86 -35.16 -8.25
N ASP A 1010 -4.99 -35.14 -9.59
CA ASP A 1010 -3.98 -34.65 -10.53
C ASP A 1010 -4.19 -33.17 -10.87
N ILE A 1011 -3.48 -32.29 -10.17
CA ILE A 1011 -3.59 -30.84 -10.33
C ILE A 1011 -3.06 -30.33 -11.69
N THR A 1012 -2.32 -31.17 -12.43
CA THR A 1012 -1.78 -30.80 -13.75
C THR A 1012 -2.84 -30.91 -14.86
N GLN A 1013 -3.94 -31.62 -14.60
CA GLN A 1013 -5.04 -31.80 -15.56
C GLN A 1013 -6.19 -30.84 -15.31
N ASP A 1014 -6.48 -30.53 -14.05
CA ASP A 1014 -7.55 -29.61 -13.68
C ASP A 1014 -7.11 -28.72 -12.51
N ILE A 1015 -6.87 -27.44 -12.80
CA ILE A 1015 -6.49 -26.48 -11.76
C ILE A 1015 -7.59 -26.28 -10.72
N ARG A 1016 -8.85 -26.60 -11.04
CA ARG A 1016 -10.02 -26.43 -10.16
C ARG A 1016 -10.00 -27.30 -8.92
N ILE A 1017 -9.17 -28.34 -8.88
CA ILE A 1017 -9.03 -29.21 -7.71
C ILE A 1017 -7.96 -28.72 -6.74
N SER A 1018 -7.27 -27.60 -7.03
CA SER A 1018 -6.14 -27.12 -6.23
C SER A 1018 -6.49 -26.83 -4.78
N ASP A 1019 -7.76 -26.55 -4.46
CA ASP A 1019 -8.28 -26.30 -3.11
C ASP A 1019 -8.56 -27.59 -2.30
N ARG A 1020 -8.43 -28.77 -2.91
CA ARG A 1020 -8.57 -30.08 -2.25
C ARG A 1020 -7.32 -30.49 -1.48
N VAL A 1021 -6.80 -29.55 -0.69
CA VAL A 1021 -5.60 -29.75 0.12
C VAL A 1021 -5.89 -30.78 1.21
N THR A 1022 -5.05 -31.80 1.25
CA THR A 1022 -5.07 -32.86 2.28
C THR A 1022 -4.03 -32.60 3.35
N HIS A 1023 -2.87 -32.07 2.97
CA HIS A 1023 -1.80 -31.73 3.91
C HIS A 1023 -1.03 -30.51 3.41
N THR A 1024 -0.50 -29.77 4.37
CA THR A 1024 0.41 -28.65 4.13
C THR A 1024 1.65 -28.85 4.99
N MET A 1025 2.83 -28.75 4.38
CA MET A 1025 4.09 -28.74 5.09
C MET A 1025 4.65 -27.33 5.09
N ILE A 1026 4.97 -26.80 6.26
CA ILE A 1026 5.63 -25.49 6.42
C ILE A 1026 6.86 -25.68 7.30
N ASN A 1027 8.02 -25.25 6.80
CA ASN A 1027 9.30 -25.40 7.48
C ASN A 1027 9.59 -26.85 7.92
N GLY A 1028 9.17 -27.84 7.11
CA GLY A 1028 9.33 -29.27 7.42
C GLY A 1028 8.31 -29.88 8.40
N ARG A 1029 7.43 -29.08 9.00
CA ARG A 1029 6.34 -29.55 9.86
C ARG A 1029 5.12 -29.85 9.00
N LEU A 1030 4.59 -31.07 9.09
CA LEU A 1030 3.46 -31.52 8.29
C LEU A 1030 2.16 -31.34 9.06
N TYR A 1031 1.17 -30.71 8.46
CA TYR A 1031 -0.16 -30.51 9.04
C TYR A 1031 -1.20 -31.21 8.18
N ASP A 1032 -2.13 -31.92 8.84
CA ASP A 1032 -3.36 -32.39 8.20
C ASP A 1032 -4.26 -31.19 7.92
N ALA A 1033 -4.67 -30.98 6.67
CA ALA A 1033 -5.42 -29.77 6.29
C ALA A 1033 -6.86 -29.76 6.80
N GLU A 1034 -7.41 -30.93 7.17
CA GLU A 1034 -8.75 -31.01 7.76
C GLU A 1034 -8.73 -30.63 9.22
N THR A 1035 -7.75 -31.08 10.02
CA THR A 1035 -7.73 -30.80 11.45
C THR A 1035 -6.75 -29.71 11.86
N MET A 1036 -5.80 -29.37 10.99
CA MET A 1036 -4.62 -28.53 11.27
C MET A 1036 -3.81 -29.02 12.48
N ASN A 1037 -3.85 -30.34 12.74
CA ASN A 1037 -2.96 -30.98 13.71
C ASN A 1037 -1.61 -31.22 13.03
N GLU A 1038 -0.53 -31.07 13.77
CA GLU A 1038 0.79 -31.45 13.30
C GLU A 1038 0.91 -32.98 13.33
N VAL A 1039 1.25 -33.55 12.19
CA VAL A 1039 1.40 -35.00 11.95
C VAL A 1039 2.80 -35.32 11.41
N GLY A 1040 3.03 -36.57 11.03
CA GLY A 1040 4.31 -37.01 10.47
C GLY A 1040 5.29 -37.43 11.57
N ASN A 1041 6.29 -36.58 11.85
CA ASN A 1041 7.27 -36.80 12.92
C ASN A 1041 6.76 -36.38 14.30
N TYR A 1042 5.68 -35.60 14.34
CA TYR A 1042 5.02 -35.09 15.54
C TYR A 1042 3.54 -35.51 15.52
N ASP A 1043 2.86 -35.33 16.66
CA ASP A 1043 1.42 -35.59 16.85
C ASP A 1043 0.80 -34.50 17.75
N ASN A 1044 1.15 -33.23 17.47
CA ASN A 1044 0.69 -32.09 18.24
C ASN A 1044 -0.71 -31.70 17.77
N LYS A 1045 -1.65 -31.57 18.71
CA LYS A 1045 -3.02 -31.14 18.41
C LYS A 1045 -3.11 -29.62 18.51
N ARG A 1046 -3.81 -29.00 17.56
CA ARG A 1046 -4.16 -27.58 17.71
C ARG A 1046 -5.20 -27.41 18.81
N GLU A 1047 -5.21 -26.25 19.43
CA GLU A 1047 -6.26 -25.89 20.38
C GLU A 1047 -7.52 -25.45 19.63
N LYS A 1048 -8.67 -25.48 20.29
CA LYS A 1048 -9.93 -24.98 19.70
C LYS A 1048 -9.89 -23.47 19.53
N PHE A 1049 -10.49 -22.96 18.46
CA PHE A 1049 -10.80 -21.52 18.35
C PHE A 1049 -12.00 -21.16 19.22
N TYR A 1050 -12.12 -19.87 19.57
CA TYR A 1050 -13.21 -19.37 20.43
C TYR A 1050 -14.63 -19.60 19.85
N PHE A 1051 -14.75 -19.84 18.54
CA PHE A 1051 -16.02 -20.06 17.84
C PHE A 1051 -16.31 -21.56 17.58
N GLU A 1052 -15.39 -22.47 17.93
CA GLU A 1052 -15.57 -23.92 17.78
C GLU A 1052 -16.13 -24.51 19.09
N GLN A 1053 -17.46 -24.52 19.22
CA GLN A 1053 -18.14 -25.11 20.38
C GLN A 1053 -18.23 -26.63 20.27
#